data_AF-A0A2T4RJB0-F1
#
_entry.id   AF-A0A2T4RJB0-F1
#
_cell.length_a   1.000
_cell.length_b   1.000
_cell.length_c   1.000
_cell.angle_alpha   90.00
_cell.angle_beta   90.00
_cell.angle_gamma   90.00
#
_symmetry.space_group_name_H-M   'P 1'
#
loop_
_entity.id
_entity.type
_entity.pdbx_description
1 polymer ?
#
loop_
_entity_poly.entity_id
_entity_poly.type
_entity_poly.pdbx_seq_one_letter_code
_entity_poly.pdbx_strand_id
1 'polypeptide(L)'
;MGSPYRTLSKVLIGILVTVFSILLLGGWLIFENEAPRPAKVVDENGKTIISKDELISGQAIYEKYGLTDYGSYLGNGSYLGPDYTAETLHQYIQGMHQYYAETLHQKSFKDLTRLQQAGIEDKVKKEIRVNRYSKEKDQLVLTNAQVAGLKHVREYYHKEFVNNPKQAGLPQNMIDQFTSGDYMVEGNKITHLSDFFFWGAWLSSTDRPDRQFSYTNNWPFDEQAGNTMPSEALIWSAISVALLVAGVAIIIYFQRRYQFDMEATYEGEKHLPKIKIPDTITSSQAKTAKYFVIVMILFLVQILLGELMAHYYVENEFFGIPLQKLFPFNIAKTWHLQLVIFWVATTWLATGIYVVPRVLGREPKHQGKLVDLLFIALLIVAVGSMLGEWGNILGWINDKWWLFGHFGWEYIELGKFWQILFIIGMILWMIILGRGFIPAIKDGTDLHRKRLILLLFIGAIAIPLFYLASLFIMPNTHVTFADYWRWWIVHLWVEGIFEAFAVILIGFLMVDMKLTTIRSTIRALYFQIILLLGTGIVGMGHHYYWQGDHSIWLALGSSFSALEVVPLCLLIWEAYTHYRVYKFSKIEFPYKGTFIFLASTGLWNALGAGALGFLINAPAINYFEHGTQWTAAHAHGSMAGVYGMFSIAILLYVLRNITKSEFWTQRTEKWISISCWLLNIGLAGMVLATLLPVGYIQLKDALEHGYWHARLPEFYQQDTVFWLMWGRMPWDLIFTVGVMILLVVTIRAFLHVKKVKNQ
;
A
#
# COMPACT_ATOMS: atom_id res chain seq x y z
N MET A 1 10.10 -37.72 23.10
CA MET A 1 8.84 -36.95 23.28
C MET A 1 8.69 -35.98 22.11
N GLY A 2 7.55 -35.96 21.42
CA GLY A 2 7.34 -35.05 20.28
C GLY A 2 7.30 -33.57 20.71
N SER A 3 7.65 -32.65 19.81
CA SER A 3 7.55 -31.21 20.07
C SER A 3 6.13 -30.82 20.52
N PRO A 4 5.96 -30.03 21.59
CA PRO A 4 4.63 -29.65 22.13
C PRO A 4 3.79 -28.83 21.16
N TYR A 5 4.38 -28.38 20.05
CA TYR A 5 3.74 -27.55 19.02
C TYR A 5 3.57 -28.28 17.68
N ARG A 6 3.81 -29.61 17.64
CA ARG A 6 3.83 -30.38 16.38
C ARG A 6 2.55 -30.24 15.56
N THR A 7 1.38 -30.29 16.20
CA THR A 7 0.09 -30.16 15.52
C THR A 7 -0.09 -28.77 14.92
N LEU A 8 0.13 -27.72 15.70
CA LEU A 8 0.04 -26.33 15.22
C LEU A 8 1.00 -26.06 14.06
N SER A 9 2.21 -26.61 14.11
CA SER A 9 3.18 -26.47 13.01
C SER A 9 2.74 -27.21 11.75
N LYS A 10 2.15 -28.42 11.87
CA LYS A 10 1.60 -29.12 10.71
C LYS A 10 0.45 -28.36 10.07
N VAL A 11 -0.45 -27.80 10.89
CA VAL A 11 -1.57 -26.99 10.41
C VAL A 11 -1.05 -25.75 9.69
N LEU A 12 -0.13 -24.99 10.31
CA LEU A 12 0.47 -23.82 9.68
C LEU A 12 1.13 -24.16 8.34
N ILE A 13 1.99 -25.18 8.30
CA ILE A 13 2.68 -25.58 7.05
C ILE A 13 1.68 -26.03 6.00
N GLY A 14 0.67 -26.84 6.36
CA GLY A 14 -0.35 -27.30 5.42
C GLY A 14 -1.16 -26.15 4.83
N ILE A 15 -1.54 -25.17 5.66
CA ILE A 15 -2.24 -23.96 5.21
C ILE A 15 -1.33 -23.16 4.28
N LEU A 16 -0.08 -22.86 4.67
CA LEU A 16 0.86 -22.11 3.85
C LEU A 16 1.07 -22.75 2.47
N VAL A 17 1.30 -24.07 2.42
CA VAL A 17 1.43 -24.79 1.14
C VAL A 17 0.17 -24.62 0.28
N THR A 18 -1.01 -24.70 0.90
CA THR A 18 -2.29 -24.57 0.18
C THR A 18 -2.48 -23.17 -0.38
N VAL A 19 -2.36 -22.13 0.46
CA VAL A 19 -2.62 -20.74 0.05
C VAL A 19 -1.58 -20.22 -0.94
N PHE A 20 -0.30 -20.60 -0.81
CA PHE A 20 0.71 -20.25 -1.82
C PHE A 20 0.50 -20.99 -3.13
N SER A 21 0.02 -22.25 -3.10
CA SER A 21 -0.33 -22.96 -4.33
C SER A 21 -1.48 -22.28 -5.07
N ILE A 22 -2.53 -21.86 -4.32
CA ILE A 22 -3.65 -21.09 -4.89
C ILE A 22 -3.14 -19.80 -5.51
N LEU A 23 -2.31 -19.04 -4.78
CA LEU A 23 -1.78 -17.77 -5.25
C LEU A 23 -0.94 -17.91 -6.52
N LEU A 24 -0.02 -18.88 -6.55
CA LEU A 24 0.84 -19.11 -7.72
C LEU A 24 0.05 -19.61 -8.95
N LEU A 25 -0.93 -20.49 -8.74
CA LEU A 25 -1.82 -20.95 -9.82
C LEU A 25 -2.69 -19.80 -10.35
N GLY A 26 -3.22 -18.96 -9.46
CA GLY A 26 -3.97 -17.77 -9.84
C GLY A 26 -3.11 -16.74 -10.59
N GLY A 27 -1.85 -16.57 -10.20
CA GLY A 27 -0.87 -15.75 -10.92
C GLY A 27 -0.54 -16.28 -12.31
N TRP A 28 -0.41 -17.60 -12.45
CA TRP A 28 -0.25 -18.24 -13.77
C TRP A 28 -1.47 -18.00 -14.67
N LEU A 29 -2.68 -18.08 -14.11
CA LEU A 29 -3.91 -17.75 -14.85
C LEU A 29 -3.99 -16.27 -15.25
N ILE A 30 -3.51 -15.34 -14.41
CA ILE A 30 -3.41 -13.91 -14.81
C ILE A 30 -2.47 -13.78 -16.01
N PHE A 31 -1.30 -14.42 -15.96
CA PHE A 31 -0.31 -14.37 -17.04
C PHE A 31 -0.83 -14.98 -18.34
N GLU A 32 -1.50 -16.12 -18.28
CA GLU A 32 -2.04 -16.79 -19.47
C GLU A 32 -3.21 -16.01 -20.10
N ASN A 33 -4.00 -15.32 -19.27
CA ASN A 33 -5.22 -14.63 -19.67
C ASN A 33 -5.06 -13.09 -19.68
N GLU A 34 -3.84 -12.57 -19.74
CA GLU A 34 -3.63 -11.13 -19.87
C GLU A 34 -4.14 -10.60 -21.22
N ALA A 35 -4.47 -9.31 -21.27
CA ALA A 35 -4.85 -8.68 -22.54
C ALA A 35 -3.66 -8.69 -23.51
N PRO A 36 -3.85 -8.97 -24.80
CA PRO A 36 -2.72 -8.94 -25.73
C PRO A 36 -2.20 -7.51 -25.89
N ARG A 37 -0.88 -7.38 -26.02
CA ARG A 37 -0.20 -6.19 -26.56
C ARG A 37 0.18 -6.52 -28.01
N PRO A 38 -0.70 -6.23 -28.99
CA PRO A 38 -0.55 -6.71 -30.36
C PRO A 38 0.74 -6.23 -30.98
N ALA A 39 1.37 -7.02 -31.85
CA ALA A 39 2.52 -6.56 -32.65
C ALA A 39 2.19 -5.27 -33.41
N LYS A 40 0.97 -5.20 -33.97
CA LYS A 40 0.44 -4.03 -34.68
C LYS A 40 -1.05 -3.84 -34.43
N VAL A 41 -1.45 -2.59 -34.24
CA VAL A 41 -2.83 -2.13 -34.36
C VAL A 41 -3.00 -1.49 -35.73
N VAL A 42 -3.99 -1.94 -36.49
CA VAL A 42 -4.19 -1.55 -37.90
C VAL A 42 -5.60 -1.01 -38.14
N ASP A 43 -5.77 -0.18 -39.17
CA ASP A 43 -7.11 0.15 -39.69
C ASP A 43 -7.71 -1.00 -40.53
N GLU A 44 -8.94 -0.82 -41.00
CA GLU A 44 -9.63 -1.78 -41.87
C GLU A 44 -8.91 -2.02 -43.22
N ASN A 45 -8.02 -1.11 -43.63
CA ASN A 45 -7.20 -1.25 -44.85
C ASN A 45 -5.85 -1.95 -44.59
N GLY A 46 -5.56 -2.30 -43.34
CA GLY A 46 -4.30 -2.93 -42.93
C GLY A 46 -3.14 -1.95 -42.71
N LYS A 47 -3.39 -0.62 -42.71
CA LYS A 47 -2.37 0.38 -42.39
C LYS A 47 -2.10 0.36 -40.88
N THR A 48 -0.82 0.28 -40.50
CA THR A 48 -0.41 0.33 -39.09
C THR A 48 -0.65 1.71 -38.50
N ILE A 49 -1.30 1.76 -37.34
CA ILE A 49 -1.59 2.98 -36.57
C ILE A 49 -0.77 3.03 -35.28
N ILE A 50 -0.59 1.87 -34.62
CA ILE A 50 0.19 1.72 -33.39
C ILE A 50 0.99 0.41 -33.51
N SER A 51 2.24 0.43 -33.09
CA SER A 51 3.10 -0.74 -32.93
C SER A 51 3.23 -1.13 -31.46
N LYS A 52 3.61 -2.39 -31.21
CA LYS A 52 3.88 -2.86 -29.84
C LYS A 52 4.93 -2.02 -29.11
N ASP A 53 5.96 -1.59 -29.82
CA ASP A 53 7.05 -0.82 -29.23
C ASP A 53 6.60 0.61 -28.85
N GLU A 54 5.65 1.19 -29.59
CA GLU A 54 5.01 2.47 -29.21
C GLU A 54 4.15 2.31 -27.95
N LEU A 55 3.44 1.17 -27.77
CA LEU A 55 2.70 0.90 -26.53
C LEU A 55 3.64 0.75 -25.32
N ILE A 56 4.74 0.01 -25.47
CA ILE A 56 5.76 -0.13 -24.42
C ILE A 56 6.41 1.23 -24.14
N SER A 57 6.67 2.03 -25.17
CA SER A 57 7.15 3.40 -25.01
C SER A 57 6.16 4.26 -24.22
N GLY A 58 4.86 4.14 -24.48
CA GLY A 58 3.80 4.84 -23.74
C GLY A 58 3.77 4.47 -22.26
N GLN A 59 3.87 3.17 -21.95
CA GLN A 59 3.99 2.67 -20.58
C GLN A 59 5.25 3.24 -19.89
N ALA A 60 6.40 3.20 -20.55
CA ALA A 60 7.65 3.73 -20.00
C ALA A 60 7.57 5.25 -19.73
N ILE A 61 6.80 6.01 -20.52
CA ILE A 61 6.57 7.44 -20.29
C ILE A 61 5.68 7.64 -19.06
N TYR A 62 4.60 6.87 -18.93
CA TYR A 62 3.74 6.88 -17.74
C TYR A 62 4.54 6.63 -16.46
N GLU A 63 5.44 5.64 -16.51
CA GLU A 63 6.31 5.26 -15.39
C GLU A 63 7.38 6.33 -15.09
N LYS A 64 8.14 6.78 -16.11
CA LYS A 64 9.23 7.77 -15.97
C LYS A 64 8.76 9.08 -15.35
N TYR A 65 7.58 9.56 -15.74
CA TYR A 65 7.05 10.83 -15.27
C TYR A 65 6.21 10.69 -14.00
N GLY A 66 6.18 9.51 -13.37
CA GLY A 66 5.47 9.29 -12.11
C GLY A 66 3.99 9.62 -12.20
N LEU A 67 3.34 9.32 -13.33
CA LEU A 67 1.92 9.64 -13.53
C LEU A 67 1.01 8.75 -12.67
N THR A 68 1.49 7.58 -12.23
CA THR A 68 0.84 6.76 -11.18
C THR A 68 0.73 7.47 -9.83
N ASP A 69 1.63 8.42 -9.56
CA ASP A 69 1.63 9.18 -8.31
C ASP A 69 0.83 10.48 -8.45
N TYR A 70 0.23 10.72 -9.60
CA TYR A 70 -0.67 11.84 -9.87
C TYR A 70 -2.12 11.39 -10.07
N GLY A 71 -2.35 10.53 -11.05
CA GLY A 71 -3.64 9.89 -11.35
C GLY A 71 -3.52 8.37 -11.24
N SER A 72 -4.45 7.66 -11.88
CA SER A 72 -4.50 6.19 -11.84
C SER A 72 -4.59 5.55 -13.23
N TYR A 73 -4.16 4.29 -13.33
CA TYR A 73 -4.36 3.45 -14.51
C TYR A 73 -4.94 2.12 -14.06
N LEU A 74 -6.04 1.68 -14.67
CA LEU A 74 -6.84 0.55 -14.17
C LEU A 74 -7.24 0.70 -12.68
N GLY A 75 -7.49 1.95 -12.25
CA GLY A 75 -7.91 2.30 -10.89
C GLY A 75 -6.81 2.25 -9.83
N ASN A 76 -5.59 1.85 -10.19
CA ASN A 76 -4.43 1.87 -9.30
C ASN A 76 -3.59 3.14 -9.50
N GLY A 77 -3.22 3.79 -8.39
CA GLY A 77 -2.47 5.04 -8.38
C GLY A 77 -3.12 6.11 -7.50
N SER A 78 -2.79 7.37 -7.79
CA SER A 78 -3.20 8.55 -7.04
C SER A 78 -4.58 9.09 -7.43
N TYR A 79 -5.07 10.06 -6.65
CA TYR A 79 -6.45 10.56 -6.73
C TYR A 79 -6.60 12.04 -7.10
N LEU A 80 -5.51 12.79 -7.31
CA LEU A 80 -5.60 14.19 -7.72
C LEU A 80 -5.89 14.29 -9.23
N GLY A 81 -5.12 13.55 -10.03
CA GLY A 81 -5.37 13.38 -11.45
C GLY A 81 -6.49 12.38 -11.74
N PRO A 82 -6.88 12.25 -13.02
CA PRO A 82 -7.92 11.32 -13.45
C PRO A 82 -7.47 9.87 -13.35
N ASP A 83 -8.44 8.96 -13.51
CA ASP A 83 -8.11 7.62 -13.98
C ASP A 83 -7.98 7.65 -15.51
N TYR A 84 -6.75 7.46 -16.02
CA TYR A 84 -6.45 7.56 -17.44
C TYR A 84 -7.18 6.50 -18.27
N THR A 85 -7.50 5.34 -17.69
CA THR A 85 -8.28 4.30 -18.40
C THR A 85 -9.71 4.76 -18.61
N ALA A 86 -10.38 5.20 -17.54
CA ALA A 86 -11.77 5.66 -17.57
C ALA A 86 -11.95 6.94 -18.37
N GLU A 87 -11.06 7.92 -18.20
CA GLU A 87 -11.07 9.16 -18.97
C GLU A 87 -10.87 8.88 -20.46
N THR A 88 -9.89 8.04 -20.81
CA THR A 88 -9.65 7.68 -22.21
C THR A 88 -10.84 6.95 -22.81
N LEU A 89 -11.46 6.03 -22.08
CA LEU A 89 -12.63 5.31 -22.54
C LEU A 89 -13.78 6.28 -22.86
N HIS A 90 -14.03 7.24 -21.98
CA HIS A 90 -15.04 8.26 -22.21
C HIS A 90 -14.73 9.11 -23.46
N GLN A 91 -13.51 9.65 -23.56
CA GLN A 91 -13.11 10.48 -24.71
C GLN A 91 -13.13 9.70 -26.03
N TYR A 92 -12.69 8.45 -26.00
CA TYR A 92 -12.73 7.53 -27.13
C TYR A 92 -14.15 7.35 -27.68
N ILE A 93 -15.11 7.12 -26.78
CA ILE A 93 -16.53 6.99 -27.11
C ILE A 93 -17.09 8.31 -27.68
N GLN A 94 -16.74 9.47 -27.10
CA GLN A 94 -17.18 10.77 -27.64
C GLN A 94 -16.68 11.00 -29.07
N GLY A 95 -15.43 10.62 -29.37
CA GLY A 95 -14.90 10.68 -30.73
C GLY A 95 -15.66 9.78 -31.72
N MET A 96 -16.05 8.57 -31.30
CA MET A 96 -16.88 7.67 -32.10
C MET A 96 -18.31 8.19 -32.31
N HIS A 97 -18.91 8.81 -31.28
CA HIS A 97 -20.21 9.46 -31.38
C HIS A 97 -20.19 10.57 -32.43
N GLN A 98 -19.15 11.42 -32.40
CA GLN A 98 -18.99 12.50 -33.38
C GLN A 98 -18.81 11.94 -34.80
N TYR A 99 -17.99 10.90 -34.97
CA TYR A 99 -17.80 10.22 -36.27
C TYR A 99 -19.12 9.73 -36.87
N TYR A 100 -19.95 9.06 -36.07
CA TYR A 100 -21.24 8.56 -36.56
C TYR A 100 -22.28 9.67 -36.75
N ALA A 101 -22.27 10.71 -35.93
CA ALA A 101 -23.14 11.86 -36.12
C ALA A 101 -22.87 12.56 -37.47
N GLU A 102 -21.59 12.76 -37.80
CA GLU A 102 -21.16 13.32 -39.07
C GLU A 102 -21.49 12.38 -40.24
N THR A 103 -21.14 11.09 -40.12
CA THR A 103 -21.28 10.13 -41.22
C THR A 103 -22.74 9.79 -41.53
N LEU A 104 -23.60 9.67 -40.51
CA LEU A 104 -25.00 9.24 -40.67
C LEU A 104 -25.98 10.41 -40.82
N HIS A 105 -25.66 11.57 -40.25
CA HIS A 105 -26.60 12.69 -40.13
C HIS A 105 -26.03 14.05 -40.55
N GLN A 106 -24.74 14.13 -40.89
CA GLN A 106 -24.06 15.37 -41.31
C GLN A 106 -24.23 16.53 -40.30
N LYS A 107 -24.28 16.20 -39.00
CA LYS A 107 -24.47 17.13 -37.89
C LYS A 107 -23.53 16.78 -36.74
N SER A 108 -23.28 17.74 -35.84
CA SER A 108 -22.64 17.42 -34.57
C SER A 108 -23.55 16.53 -33.73
N PHE A 109 -22.97 15.63 -32.93
CA PHE A 109 -23.70 14.76 -32.03
C PHE A 109 -24.65 15.54 -31.08
N LYS A 110 -24.25 16.74 -30.66
CA LYS A 110 -25.05 17.62 -29.78
C LYS A 110 -26.31 18.19 -30.45
N ASP A 111 -26.31 18.30 -31.77
CA ASP A 111 -27.42 18.88 -32.56
C ASP A 111 -28.43 17.81 -33.03
N LEU A 112 -28.19 16.54 -32.68
CA LEU A 112 -29.06 15.43 -33.00
C LEU A 112 -30.25 15.34 -32.04
N THR A 113 -31.34 14.75 -32.52
CA THR A 113 -32.47 14.39 -31.64
C THR A 113 -32.07 13.27 -30.68
N ARG A 114 -32.72 13.15 -29.52
CA ARG A 114 -32.43 12.08 -28.55
C ARG A 114 -32.53 10.67 -29.16
N LEU A 115 -33.46 10.46 -30.10
CA LEU A 115 -33.59 9.18 -30.80
C LEU A 115 -32.37 8.86 -31.67
N GLN A 116 -31.85 9.86 -32.39
CA GLN A 116 -30.64 9.71 -33.20
C GLN A 116 -29.39 9.50 -32.32
N GLN A 117 -29.28 10.26 -31.23
CA GLN A 117 -28.19 10.09 -30.25
C GLN A 117 -28.22 8.68 -29.67
N ALA A 118 -29.37 8.19 -29.19
CA ALA A 118 -29.52 6.85 -28.63
C ALA A 118 -29.16 5.75 -29.64
N GLY A 119 -29.50 5.92 -30.92
CA GLY A 119 -29.11 4.99 -31.98
C GLY A 119 -27.60 4.92 -32.20
N ILE A 120 -26.92 6.07 -32.12
CA ILE A 120 -25.44 6.15 -32.20
C ILE A 120 -24.80 5.57 -30.94
N GLU A 121 -25.31 5.91 -29.76
CA GLU A 121 -24.84 5.40 -28.46
C GLU A 121 -24.89 3.86 -28.42
N ASP A 122 -26.02 3.25 -28.81
CA ASP A 122 -26.16 1.79 -28.87
C ASP A 122 -25.23 1.15 -29.92
N LYS A 123 -25.04 1.81 -31.06
CA LYS A 123 -24.12 1.33 -32.11
C LYS A 123 -22.67 1.32 -31.61
N VAL A 124 -22.20 2.42 -31.02
CA VAL A 124 -20.84 2.52 -30.47
C VAL A 124 -20.64 1.52 -29.35
N LYS A 125 -21.60 1.42 -28.42
CA LYS A 125 -21.59 0.43 -27.33
C LYS A 125 -21.38 -0.99 -27.84
N LYS A 126 -22.15 -1.43 -28.83
CA LYS A 126 -22.00 -2.78 -29.42
C LYS A 126 -20.66 -2.92 -30.14
N GLU A 127 -20.19 -1.87 -30.80
CA GLU A 127 -19.01 -1.92 -31.63
C GLU A 127 -17.71 -2.06 -30.83
N ILE A 128 -17.54 -1.30 -29.75
CA ILE A 128 -16.31 -1.32 -28.94
C ILE A 128 -16.13 -2.62 -28.16
N ARG A 129 -17.24 -3.31 -27.83
CA ARG A 129 -17.20 -4.59 -27.10
C ARG A 129 -16.70 -5.75 -27.95
N VAL A 130 -16.80 -5.66 -29.29
CA VAL A 130 -16.37 -6.74 -30.19
C VAL A 130 -14.85 -6.84 -30.24
N ASN A 131 -14.34 -8.02 -29.86
CA ASN A 131 -12.92 -8.33 -29.95
C ASN A 131 -12.47 -8.57 -31.39
N ARG A 132 -11.61 -7.68 -31.89
CA ARG A 132 -11.04 -7.72 -33.25
C ARG A 132 -9.55 -8.06 -33.25
N TYR A 133 -9.04 -8.65 -32.17
CA TYR A 133 -7.68 -9.15 -32.10
C TYR A 133 -7.57 -10.55 -32.71
N SER A 134 -6.62 -10.72 -33.65
CA SER A 134 -6.26 -12.02 -34.21
C SER A 134 -4.96 -12.52 -33.58
N LYS A 135 -5.03 -13.63 -32.84
CA LYS A 135 -3.85 -14.28 -32.25
C LYS A 135 -2.90 -14.84 -33.32
N GLU A 136 -3.43 -15.30 -34.46
CA GLU A 136 -2.62 -15.85 -35.56
C GLU A 136 -1.75 -14.79 -36.25
N LYS A 137 -2.32 -13.60 -36.48
CA LYS A 137 -1.62 -12.47 -37.11
C LYS A 137 -0.90 -11.56 -36.12
N ASP A 138 -1.19 -11.72 -34.83
CA ASP A 138 -0.84 -10.80 -33.74
C ASP A 138 -1.21 -9.35 -34.05
N GLN A 139 -2.46 -9.15 -34.52
CA GLN A 139 -2.96 -7.86 -35.00
C GLN A 139 -4.32 -7.53 -34.39
N LEU A 140 -4.49 -6.29 -33.95
CA LEU A 140 -5.78 -5.71 -33.57
C LEU A 140 -6.27 -4.81 -34.71
N VAL A 141 -7.45 -5.10 -35.26
CA VAL A 141 -8.07 -4.27 -36.31
C VAL A 141 -9.06 -3.29 -35.68
N LEU A 142 -8.89 -2.00 -35.94
CA LEU A 142 -9.82 -0.95 -35.53
C LEU A 142 -10.72 -0.56 -36.70
N THR A 143 -12.02 -0.36 -36.44
CA THR A 143 -12.94 0.21 -37.43
C THR A 143 -12.62 1.68 -37.70
N ASN A 144 -13.17 2.25 -38.78
CA ASN A 144 -13.00 3.68 -39.05
C ASN A 144 -13.50 4.58 -37.91
N ALA A 145 -14.59 4.20 -37.24
CA ALA A 145 -15.09 4.93 -36.08
C ALA A 145 -14.11 4.87 -34.91
N GLN A 146 -13.57 3.67 -34.62
CA GLN A 146 -12.55 3.49 -33.58
C GLN A 146 -11.26 4.27 -33.89
N VAL A 147 -10.84 4.35 -35.15
CA VAL A 147 -9.69 5.18 -35.57
C VAL A 147 -9.97 6.66 -35.35
N ALA A 148 -11.19 7.13 -35.64
CA ALA A 148 -11.60 8.50 -35.34
C ALA A 148 -11.63 8.78 -33.82
N GLY A 149 -12.12 7.83 -33.02
CA GLY A 149 -12.06 7.89 -31.56
C GLY A 149 -10.63 8.00 -31.01
N LEU A 150 -9.70 7.17 -31.51
CA LEU A 150 -8.29 7.25 -31.14
C LEU A 150 -7.67 8.59 -31.51
N LYS A 151 -8.02 9.15 -32.68
CA LYS A 151 -7.56 10.48 -33.08
C LYS A 151 -8.03 11.55 -32.08
N HIS A 152 -9.30 11.50 -31.66
CA HIS A 152 -9.85 12.40 -30.65
C HIS A 152 -9.12 12.27 -29.31
N VAL A 153 -8.81 11.05 -28.86
CA VAL A 153 -8.01 10.78 -27.65
C VAL A 153 -6.62 11.41 -27.73
N ARG A 154 -5.92 11.22 -28.86
CA ARG A 154 -4.60 11.85 -29.07
C ARG A 154 -4.71 13.37 -28.99
N GLU A 155 -5.69 13.98 -29.68
CA GLU A 155 -5.92 15.42 -29.64
C GLU A 155 -6.25 15.94 -28.23
N TYR A 156 -6.99 15.16 -27.44
CA TYR A 156 -7.32 15.48 -26.06
C TYR A 156 -6.06 15.54 -25.18
N TYR A 157 -5.27 14.47 -25.13
CA TYR A 157 -4.07 14.43 -24.28
C TYR A 157 -2.95 15.36 -24.75
N HIS A 158 -2.86 15.66 -26.06
CA HIS A 158 -1.99 16.73 -26.54
C HIS A 158 -2.34 18.08 -25.90
N LYS A 159 -3.63 18.40 -25.74
CA LYS A 159 -4.04 19.64 -25.04
C LYS A 159 -3.72 19.57 -23.55
N GLU A 160 -3.98 18.44 -22.92
CA GLU A 160 -3.76 18.27 -21.48
C GLU A 160 -2.28 18.34 -21.06
N PHE A 161 -1.36 17.78 -21.85
CA PHE A 161 0.05 17.70 -21.43
C PHE A 161 0.99 18.76 -22.05
N VAL A 162 0.60 19.45 -23.13
CA VAL A 162 1.52 20.36 -23.88
C VAL A 162 1.26 21.83 -23.64
N ASN A 163 0.07 22.24 -23.16
CA ASN A 163 -0.26 23.65 -22.94
C ASN A 163 -1.39 23.85 -21.91
N ASN A 164 -1.44 23.04 -20.85
CA ASN A 164 -2.44 23.20 -19.78
C ASN A 164 -1.84 23.92 -18.55
N PRO A 165 -1.94 25.25 -18.43
CA PRO A 165 -1.47 25.98 -17.25
C PRO A 165 -2.35 25.75 -16.00
N LYS A 166 -3.52 25.11 -16.17
CA LYS A 166 -4.47 24.81 -15.09
C LYS A 166 -4.31 23.39 -14.53
N GLN A 167 -3.33 22.62 -15.00
CA GLN A 167 -3.10 21.28 -14.48
C GLN A 167 -2.72 21.37 -12.99
N ALA A 168 -3.63 20.89 -12.13
CA ALA A 168 -3.45 20.94 -10.69
C ALA A 168 -2.30 20.02 -10.28
N GLY A 169 -1.41 20.48 -9.40
CA GLY A 169 -0.32 19.70 -8.81
C GLY A 169 0.85 19.33 -9.72
N LEU A 170 0.83 19.65 -11.03
CA LEU A 170 1.91 19.32 -11.96
C LEU A 170 2.54 20.55 -12.62
N PRO A 171 3.83 20.51 -13.00
CA PRO A 171 4.45 21.56 -13.79
C PRO A 171 3.90 21.56 -15.23
N GLN A 172 3.73 22.75 -15.80
CA GLN A 172 3.39 22.88 -17.22
C GLN A 172 4.48 22.22 -18.08
N ASN A 173 4.06 21.39 -19.03
CA ASN A 173 4.92 20.75 -20.04
C ASN A 173 5.99 19.85 -19.42
N MET A 174 5.62 19.14 -18.35
CA MET A 174 6.50 18.21 -17.65
C MET A 174 7.09 17.12 -18.57
N ILE A 175 6.33 16.67 -19.58
CA ILE A 175 6.75 15.61 -20.49
C ILE A 175 7.52 16.18 -21.68
N ASP A 176 8.77 15.74 -21.85
CA ASP A 176 9.54 16.02 -23.06
C ASP A 176 8.99 15.20 -24.22
N GLN A 177 8.55 15.89 -25.27
CA GLN A 177 7.82 15.28 -26.37
C GLN A 177 8.70 14.57 -27.39
N PHE A 178 9.98 14.90 -27.48
CA PHE A 178 10.81 14.51 -28.64
C PHE A 178 12.10 13.79 -28.25
N THR A 179 12.51 13.84 -26.99
CA THR A 179 13.69 13.09 -26.53
C THR A 179 13.33 11.65 -26.18
N SER A 180 13.92 10.69 -26.89
CA SER A 180 13.84 9.26 -26.54
C SER A 180 14.84 8.90 -25.46
N GLY A 181 14.40 8.16 -24.44
CA GLY A 181 15.24 7.52 -23.43
C GLY A 181 15.07 6.01 -23.40
N ASP A 182 15.59 5.36 -22.36
CA ASP A 182 15.45 3.91 -22.16
C ASP A 182 13.97 3.48 -22.23
N TYR A 183 13.72 2.37 -22.93
CA TYR A 183 12.39 1.79 -23.21
C TYR A 183 11.46 2.67 -24.06
N MET A 184 11.96 3.75 -24.67
CA MET A 184 11.18 4.63 -25.54
C MET A 184 11.66 4.57 -26.99
N VAL A 185 10.72 4.58 -27.94
CA VAL A 185 11.02 4.63 -29.38
C VAL A 185 10.88 6.04 -29.95
N GLU A 186 11.50 6.32 -31.09
CA GLU A 186 11.38 7.61 -31.79
C GLU A 186 9.90 7.95 -32.08
N GLY A 187 9.55 9.22 -31.97
CA GLY A 187 8.18 9.69 -32.11
C GLY A 187 7.76 10.62 -30.96
N ASN A 188 6.56 11.18 -31.09
CA ASN A 188 6.03 12.12 -30.10
C ASN A 188 5.56 11.37 -28.84
N LYS A 189 6.16 11.68 -27.68
CA LYS A 189 5.90 10.96 -26.41
C LYS A 189 4.46 11.07 -25.93
N ILE A 190 3.81 12.21 -26.13
CA ILE A 190 2.39 12.36 -25.77
C ILE A 190 1.50 11.46 -26.64
N THR A 191 1.88 11.24 -27.90
CA THR A 191 1.17 10.30 -28.78
C THR A 191 1.33 8.87 -28.30
N HIS A 192 2.55 8.42 -27.98
CA HIS A 192 2.78 7.07 -27.46
C HIS A 192 2.08 6.85 -26.11
N LEU A 193 2.08 7.86 -25.24
CA LEU A 193 1.35 7.84 -23.97
C LEU A 193 -0.17 7.73 -24.18
N SER A 194 -0.72 8.51 -25.11
CA SER A 194 -2.14 8.44 -25.49
C SER A 194 -2.50 7.06 -26.05
N ASP A 195 -1.60 6.44 -26.81
CA ASP A 195 -1.80 5.08 -27.36
C ASP A 195 -1.79 4.01 -26.27
N PHE A 196 -0.95 4.16 -25.25
CA PHE A 196 -0.95 3.30 -24.07
C PHE A 196 -2.23 3.47 -23.23
N PHE A 197 -2.71 4.70 -23.06
CA PHE A 197 -3.99 4.97 -22.42
C PHE A 197 -5.17 4.39 -23.21
N PHE A 198 -5.13 4.53 -24.54
CA PHE A 198 -6.11 3.90 -25.43
C PHE A 198 -6.10 2.38 -25.29
N TRP A 199 -4.93 1.74 -25.20
CA TRP A 199 -4.86 0.30 -24.98
C TRP A 199 -5.52 -0.13 -23.66
N GLY A 200 -5.38 0.68 -22.60
CA GLY A 200 -6.11 0.50 -21.34
C GLY A 200 -7.62 0.61 -21.51
N ALA A 201 -8.09 1.66 -22.19
CA ALA A 201 -9.51 1.81 -22.50
C ALA A 201 -10.05 0.65 -23.35
N TRP A 202 -9.29 0.21 -24.35
CA TRP A 202 -9.61 -0.92 -25.23
C TRP A 202 -9.79 -2.21 -24.43
N LEU A 203 -8.80 -2.61 -23.63
CA LEU A 203 -8.89 -3.84 -22.85
C LEU A 203 -10.01 -3.76 -21.79
N SER A 204 -10.29 -2.56 -21.29
CA SER A 204 -11.34 -2.34 -20.28
C SER A 204 -12.76 -2.47 -20.80
N SER A 205 -12.96 -2.30 -22.11
CA SER A 205 -14.28 -2.27 -22.77
C SER A 205 -14.50 -3.41 -23.76
N THR A 206 -13.43 -4.04 -24.27
CA THR A 206 -13.51 -5.13 -25.26
C THR A 206 -13.72 -6.47 -24.56
N ASP A 207 -14.73 -7.23 -24.98
CA ASP A 207 -15.00 -8.56 -24.45
C ASP A 207 -13.83 -9.52 -24.69
N ARG A 208 -13.55 -10.39 -23.72
CA ARG A 208 -12.59 -11.48 -23.91
C ARG A 208 -13.08 -12.43 -25.01
N PRO A 209 -12.18 -13.10 -25.75
CA PRO A 209 -12.57 -14.11 -26.73
C PRO A 209 -13.51 -15.15 -26.10
N ASP A 210 -14.63 -15.41 -26.77
CA ASP A 210 -15.67 -16.37 -26.34
C ASP A 210 -16.33 -16.07 -24.98
N ARG A 211 -16.22 -14.84 -24.47
CA ARG A 211 -16.87 -14.38 -23.23
C ARG A 211 -17.79 -13.18 -23.49
N GLN A 212 -18.55 -12.80 -22.46
CA GLN A 212 -19.51 -11.67 -22.48
C GLN A 212 -19.11 -10.55 -21.51
N PHE A 213 -17.82 -10.49 -21.16
CA PHE A 213 -17.26 -9.49 -20.25
C PHE A 213 -15.85 -9.11 -20.71
N SER A 214 -15.43 -7.88 -20.37
CA SER A 214 -14.15 -7.33 -20.81
C SER A 214 -12.93 -7.93 -20.10
N TYR A 215 -11.71 -7.56 -20.53
CA TYR A 215 -10.48 -8.06 -19.87
C TYR A 215 -10.36 -7.65 -18.40
N THR A 216 -11.09 -6.62 -17.98
CA THR A 216 -11.14 -6.05 -16.63
C THR A 216 -12.47 -6.30 -15.95
N ASN A 217 -13.23 -7.30 -16.41
CA ASN A 217 -14.47 -7.71 -15.76
C ASN A 217 -15.54 -6.60 -15.77
N ASN A 218 -15.63 -5.93 -16.92
CA ASN A 218 -16.46 -4.75 -17.16
C ASN A 218 -16.09 -3.51 -16.32
N TRP A 219 -14.94 -3.46 -15.66
CA TRP A 219 -14.47 -2.23 -15.01
C TRP A 219 -13.74 -1.33 -16.02
N PRO A 220 -13.84 0.01 -15.99
CA PRO A 220 -14.57 0.84 -15.02
C PRO A 220 -16.05 0.93 -15.34
N PHE A 221 -16.87 1.32 -14.36
CA PHE A 221 -18.29 1.59 -14.56
C PHE A 221 -18.51 2.73 -15.56
N ASP A 222 -19.09 2.41 -16.71
CA ASP A 222 -19.48 3.36 -17.75
C ASP A 222 -20.59 2.76 -18.61
N GLU A 223 -21.81 3.29 -18.47
CA GLU A 223 -22.97 2.82 -19.21
C GLU A 223 -22.83 3.02 -20.72
N GLN A 224 -22.12 4.05 -21.19
CA GLN A 224 -21.92 4.32 -22.61
C GLN A 224 -21.01 3.26 -23.23
N ALA A 225 -20.05 2.75 -22.47
CA ALA A 225 -19.20 1.63 -22.88
C ALA A 225 -19.91 0.26 -22.80
N GLY A 226 -21.08 0.20 -22.16
CA GLY A 226 -21.75 -1.05 -21.80
C GLY A 226 -21.07 -1.77 -20.63
N ASN A 227 -20.21 -1.07 -19.90
CA ASN A 227 -19.55 -1.58 -18.72
C ASN A 227 -20.48 -1.42 -17.51
N THR A 228 -21.11 -2.53 -17.15
CA THR A 228 -21.98 -2.63 -15.97
C THR A 228 -21.51 -3.73 -15.05
N MET A 229 -21.83 -3.59 -13.77
CA MET A 229 -21.45 -4.54 -12.73
C MET A 229 -21.88 -5.97 -13.11
N PRO A 230 -20.94 -6.94 -13.15
CA PRO A 230 -21.26 -8.33 -13.45
C PRO A 230 -22.03 -8.99 -12.29
N SER A 231 -22.89 -9.96 -12.59
CA SER A 231 -23.70 -10.69 -11.59
C SER A 231 -22.84 -11.36 -10.51
N GLU A 232 -21.67 -11.85 -10.89
CA GLU A 232 -20.74 -12.59 -10.06
C GLU A 232 -20.13 -11.68 -8.99
N ALA A 233 -19.95 -10.39 -9.28
CA ALA A 233 -19.52 -9.42 -8.27
C ALA A 233 -20.56 -9.31 -7.13
N LEU A 234 -21.85 -9.32 -7.46
CA LEU A 234 -22.93 -9.32 -6.47
C LEU A 234 -23.02 -10.66 -5.71
N ILE A 235 -22.95 -11.79 -6.41
CA ILE A 235 -23.01 -13.13 -5.80
C ILE A 235 -21.86 -13.31 -4.80
N TRP A 236 -20.63 -13.01 -5.20
CA TRP A 236 -19.46 -13.17 -4.33
C TRP A 236 -19.40 -12.13 -3.22
N SER A 237 -19.99 -10.95 -3.40
CA SER A 237 -20.23 -10.02 -2.29
C SER A 237 -21.17 -10.60 -1.23
N ALA A 238 -22.26 -11.25 -1.63
CA ALA A 238 -23.18 -11.88 -0.68
C ALA A 238 -22.55 -13.10 0.03
N ILE A 239 -21.82 -13.94 -0.72
CA ILE A 239 -21.14 -15.12 -0.16
C ILE A 239 -20.03 -14.71 0.81
N SER A 240 -19.22 -13.70 0.47
CA SER A 240 -18.11 -13.26 1.33
C SER A 240 -18.60 -12.74 2.69
N VAL A 241 -19.72 -12.03 2.73
CA VAL A 241 -20.38 -11.60 3.99
C VAL A 241 -20.82 -12.83 4.82
N ALA A 242 -21.43 -13.82 4.19
CA ALA A 242 -21.84 -15.05 4.89
C ALA A 242 -20.64 -15.82 5.44
N LEU A 243 -19.55 -15.92 4.66
CA LEU A 243 -18.29 -16.53 5.08
C LEU A 243 -17.64 -15.78 6.24
N LEU A 244 -17.67 -14.45 6.24
CA LEU A 244 -17.20 -13.64 7.36
C LEU A 244 -17.97 -13.99 8.64
N VAL A 245 -19.30 -13.98 8.61
CA VAL A 245 -20.13 -14.29 9.79
C VAL A 245 -19.86 -15.71 10.31
N ALA A 246 -19.82 -16.69 9.41
CA ALA A 246 -19.50 -18.07 9.77
C ALA A 246 -18.06 -18.20 10.31
N GLY A 247 -17.11 -17.52 9.67
CA GLY A 247 -15.70 -17.48 10.05
C GLY A 247 -15.52 -16.93 11.46
N VAL A 248 -16.14 -15.81 11.79
CA VAL A 248 -16.14 -15.24 13.15
C VAL A 248 -16.64 -16.26 14.17
N ALA A 249 -17.78 -16.92 13.92
CA ALA A 249 -18.34 -17.90 14.85
C ALA A 249 -17.40 -19.10 15.07
N ILE A 250 -16.84 -19.65 13.98
CA ILE A 250 -15.90 -20.78 14.03
C ILE A 250 -14.64 -20.38 14.81
N ILE A 251 -14.05 -19.23 14.49
CA ILE A 251 -12.80 -18.79 15.12
C ILE A 251 -13.00 -18.46 16.60
N ILE A 252 -14.11 -17.83 16.99
CA ILE A 252 -14.44 -17.62 18.41
C ILE A 252 -14.57 -18.96 19.13
N TYR A 253 -15.25 -19.95 18.54
CA TYR A 253 -15.35 -21.29 19.12
C TYR A 253 -13.97 -21.91 19.35
N PHE A 254 -13.08 -21.90 18.35
CA PHE A 254 -11.72 -22.44 18.47
C PHE A 254 -10.88 -21.67 19.49
N GLN A 255 -10.94 -20.34 19.48
CA GLN A 255 -10.24 -19.49 20.44
C GLN A 255 -10.64 -19.84 21.88
N ARG A 256 -11.95 -19.96 22.15
CA ARG A 256 -12.46 -20.30 23.49
C ARG A 256 -12.19 -21.74 23.89
N ARG A 257 -12.42 -22.70 22.99
CA ARG A 257 -12.25 -24.14 23.26
C ARG A 257 -10.81 -24.53 23.57
N TYR A 258 -9.86 -23.88 22.92
CA TYR A 258 -8.42 -24.18 23.04
C TYR A 258 -7.63 -23.11 23.80
N GLN A 259 -8.29 -22.04 24.26
CA GLN A 259 -7.68 -20.93 25.02
C GLN A 259 -6.43 -20.39 24.31
N PHE A 260 -6.62 -19.88 23.09
CA PHE A 260 -5.54 -19.32 22.27
C PHE A 260 -5.13 -17.88 22.66
N ASP A 261 -5.53 -17.41 23.85
CA ASP A 261 -5.11 -16.12 24.40
C ASP A 261 -3.74 -16.22 25.10
N MET A 262 -3.03 -15.10 25.21
CA MET A 262 -1.80 -15.05 26.01
C MET A 262 -2.17 -15.05 27.51
N GLU A 263 -1.77 -16.10 28.23
CA GLU A 263 -2.00 -16.24 29.65
C GLU A 263 -1.10 -15.30 30.45
N ALA A 264 -1.71 -14.46 31.28
CA ALA A 264 -1.01 -13.53 32.15
C ALA A 264 -0.24 -14.26 33.26
N THR A 265 0.94 -13.76 33.62
CA THR A 265 1.75 -14.27 34.74
C THR A 265 1.40 -13.62 36.09
N TYR A 266 0.41 -12.75 36.12
CA TYR A 266 0.04 -11.91 37.26
C TYR A 266 -1.45 -12.04 37.59
N GLU A 267 -1.80 -11.91 38.87
CA GLU A 267 -3.18 -12.09 39.37
C GLU A 267 -4.11 -10.90 39.05
N GLY A 268 -3.55 -9.74 38.70
CA GLY A 268 -4.30 -8.57 38.22
C GLY A 268 -3.40 -7.35 37.94
N GLU A 269 -3.89 -6.35 37.22
CA GLU A 269 -3.09 -5.20 36.74
C GLU A 269 -2.49 -4.33 37.86
N LYS A 270 -3.04 -4.42 39.08
CA LYS A 270 -2.49 -3.75 40.27
C LYS A 270 -1.26 -4.46 40.86
N HIS A 271 -1.06 -5.73 40.50
CA HIS A 271 -0.02 -6.63 41.01
C HIS A 271 0.93 -7.11 39.90
N LEU A 272 1.29 -6.20 38.98
CA LEU A 272 2.28 -6.51 37.93
C LEU A 272 3.64 -6.86 38.55
N PRO A 273 4.41 -7.77 37.92
CA PRO A 273 5.75 -8.09 38.38
C PRO A 273 6.64 -6.83 38.36
N LYS A 274 7.52 -6.69 39.35
CA LYS A 274 8.52 -5.61 39.33
C LYS A 274 9.47 -5.81 38.15
N ILE A 275 9.36 -4.95 37.15
CA ILE A 275 10.21 -4.99 35.96
C ILE A 275 11.49 -4.20 36.25
N LYS A 276 12.61 -4.90 36.37
CA LYS A 276 13.93 -4.25 36.47
C LYS A 276 14.44 -3.93 35.06
N ILE A 277 14.56 -2.65 34.74
CA ILE A 277 15.22 -2.22 33.51
C ILE A 277 16.73 -2.48 33.65
N PRO A 278 17.41 -3.05 32.63
CA PRO A 278 18.85 -3.30 32.71
C PRO A 278 19.66 -2.03 32.99
N ASP A 279 20.61 -2.08 33.93
CA ASP A 279 21.43 -0.93 34.30
C ASP A 279 22.49 -0.59 33.23
N THR A 280 22.85 -1.56 32.40
CA THR A 280 23.84 -1.42 31.32
C THR A 280 23.31 -1.96 30.01
N ILE A 281 23.88 -1.48 28.90
CA ILE A 281 23.54 -1.91 27.54
C ILE A 281 24.80 -2.28 26.75
N THR A 282 24.60 -3.03 25.68
CA THR A 282 25.67 -3.38 24.73
C THR A 282 25.89 -2.29 23.68
N SER A 283 27.00 -2.40 22.92
CA SER A 283 27.34 -1.42 21.87
C SER A 283 26.27 -1.38 20.77
N SER A 284 25.83 -2.52 20.26
CA SER A 284 24.79 -2.60 19.23
C SER A 284 23.45 -2.00 19.69
N GLN A 285 23.05 -2.25 20.95
CA GLN A 285 21.84 -1.67 21.54
C GLN A 285 21.93 -0.16 21.73
N ALA A 286 23.09 0.39 22.10
CA ALA A 286 23.26 1.84 22.19
C ALA A 286 23.12 2.48 20.79
N LYS A 287 23.64 1.81 19.75
CA LYS A 287 23.61 2.29 18.36
C LYS A 287 22.22 2.28 17.72
N THR A 288 21.23 1.57 18.27
CA THR A 288 19.85 1.68 17.76
C THR A 288 19.22 3.03 18.07
N ALA A 289 19.74 3.78 19.05
CA ALA A 289 19.18 5.09 19.41
C ALA A 289 19.19 6.08 18.24
N LYS A 290 20.25 6.10 17.41
CA LYS A 290 20.32 6.96 16.21
C LYS A 290 19.34 6.54 15.11
N TYR A 291 18.98 5.26 15.03
CA TYR A 291 17.94 4.81 14.09
C TYR A 291 16.61 5.46 14.42
N PHE A 292 16.22 5.47 15.70
CA PHE A 292 14.94 6.03 16.13
C PHE A 292 14.86 7.55 15.94
N VAL A 293 15.97 8.28 16.07
CA VAL A 293 16.01 9.71 15.74
C VAL A 293 15.73 9.92 14.25
N ILE A 294 16.41 9.17 13.37
CA ILE A 294 16.17 9.25 11.92
C ILE A 294 14.74 8.84 11.57
N VAL A 295 14.22 7.77 12.17
CA VAL A 295 12.81 7.35 12.00
C VAL A 295 11.86 8.52 12.26
N MET A 296 12.02 9.24 13.37
CA MET A 296 11.12 10.35 13.70
C MET A 296 11.31 11.56 12.77
N ILE A 297 12.51 11.77 12.22
CA ILE A 297 12.75 12.79 11.19
C ILE A 297 12.07 12.39 9.88
N LEU A 298 12.24 11.15 9.43
CA LEU A 298 11.58 10.64 8.22
C LEU A 298 10.06 10.70 8.35
N PHE A 299 9.53 10.34 9.53
CA PHE A 299 8.10 10.47 9.83
C PHE A 299 7.63 11.93 9.76
N LEU A 300 8.41 12.89 10.30
CA LEU A 300 8.08 14.31 10.19
C LEU A 300 8.10 14.79 8.73
N VAL A 301 9.11 14.42 7.93
CA VAL A 301 9.17 14.81 6.52
C VAL A 301 7.99 14.21 5.76
N GLN A 302 7.65 12.94 6.02
CA GLN A 302 6.53 12.25 5.41
C GLN A 302 5.18 12.96 5.66
N ILE A 303 4.90 13.38 6.90
CA ILE A 303 3.63 14.08 7.18
C ILE A 303 3.58 15.46 6.53
N LEU A 304 4.70 16.19 6.47
CA LEU A 304 4.75 17.50 5.80
C LEU A 304 4.48 17.38 4.29
N LEU A 305 4.97 16.32 3.66
CA LEU A 305 4.62 16.00 2.27
C LEU A 305 3.14 15.60 2.12
N GLY A 306 2.56 14.95 3.14
CA GLY A 306 1.13 14.67 3.21
C GLY A 306 0.28 15.93 3.27
N GLU A 307 0.68 16.90 4.09
CA GLU A 307 0.05 18.22 4.19
C GLU A 307 0.17 18.99 2.87
N LEU A 308 1.33 18.93 2.21
CA LEU A 308 1.53 19.53 0.89
C LEU A 308 0.59 18.92 -0.16
N MET A 309 0.47 17.59 -0.20
CA MET A 309 -0.49 16.93 -1.10
C MET A 309 -1.93 17.31 -0.79
N ALA A 310 -2.32 17.34 0.48
CA ALA A 310 -3.65 17.74 0.89
C ALA A 310 -3.98 19.17 0.44
N HIS A 311 -2.99 20.07 0.49
CA HIS A 311 -3.11 21.45 0.00
C HIS A 311 -3.38 21.50 -1.52
N TYR A 312 -2.72 20.64 -2.30
CA TYR A 312 -2.89 20.59 -3.76
C TYR A 312 -4.30 20.21 -4.26
N TYR A 313 -5.14 19.63 -3.41
CA TYR A 313 -6.56 19.42 -3.73
C TYR A 313 -7.41 20.70 -3.66
N VAL A 314 -6.89 21.75 -3.02
CA VAL A 314 -7.59 23.02 -2.80
C VAL A 314 -6.97 24.14 -3.64
N GLU A 315 -5.64 24.18 -3.71
CA GLU A 315 -4.88 25.23 -4.39
C GLU A 315 -3.73 24.59 -5.19
N ASN A 316 -3.56 24.99 -6.46
CA ASN A 316 -2.47 24.45 -7.30
C ASN A 316 -1.08 24.95 -6.84
N GLU A 317 -1.03 26.16 -6.31
CA GLU A 317 0.16 26.75 -5.71
C GLU A 317 0.14 26.51 -4.19
N PHE A 318 1.26 26.79 -3.51
CA PHE A 318 1.34 26.70 -2.06
C PHE A 318 1.19 28.09 -1.44
N PHE A 319 -0.04 28.50 -1.14
CA PHE A 319 -0.36 29.85 -0.65
C PHE A 319 0.22 30.97 -1.54
N GLY A 320 0.05 30.85 -2.86
CA GLY A 320 0.64 31.74 -3.88
C GLY A 320 2.14 31.57 -4.14
N ILE A 321 2.81 30.60 -3.51
CA ILE A 321 4.19 30.22 -3.82
C ILE A 321 4.15 29.08 -4.85
N PRO A 322 4.85 29.16 -5.99
CA PRO A 322 4.82 28.14 -7.04
C PRO A 322 5.68 26.91 -6.68
N LEU A 323 5.43 26.31 -5.50
CA LEU A 323 6.20 25.21 -4.93
C LEU A 323 6.08 23.92 -5.77
N GLN A 324 4.99 23.75 -6.52
CA GLN A 324 4.75 22.63 -7.42
C GLN A 324 5.80 22.52 -8.55
N LYS A 325 6.56 23.58 -8.82
CA LYS A 325 7.69 23.53 -9.75
C LYS A 325 8.89 22.77 -9.20
N LEU A 326 8.99 22.67 -7.87
CA LEU A 326 10.09 22.01 -7.17
C LEU A 326 9.63 20.70 -6.51
N PHE A 327 8.45 20.71 -5.92
CA PHE A 327 7.79 19.56 -5.28
C PHE A 327 6.40 19.38 -5.87
N PRO A 328 6.29 18.93 -7.14
CA PRO A 328 4.98 18.62 -7.71
C PRO A 328 4.29 17.49 -6.92
N PHE A 329 2.98 17.38 -7.10
CA PHE A 329 2.14 16.42 -6.37
C PHE A 329 2.66 14.99 -6.48
N ASN A 330 3.06 14.56 -7.67
CA ASN A 330 3.62 13.21 -7.87
C ASN A 330 4.87 12.98 -7.03
N ILE A 331 5.84 13.90 -7.00
CA ILE A 331 7.01 13.76 -6.09
C ILE A 331 6.61 13.78 -4.62
N ALA A 332 5.69 14.66 -4.23
CA ALA A 332 5.21 14.71 -2.85
C ALA A 332 4.57 13.37 -2.44
N LYS A 333 3.79 12.76 -3.34
CA LYS A 333 3.19 11.44 -3.18
C LYS A 333 4.24 10.32 -3.14
N THR A 334 5.15 10.27 -4.11
CA THR A 334 6.27 9.32 -4.18
C THR A 334 6.99 9.27 -2.84
N TRP A 335 7.43 10.43 -2.35
CA TRP A 335 8.17 10.50 -1.08
C TRP A 335 7.28 10.21 0.13
N HIS A 336 6.01 10.62 0.12
CA HIS A 336 5.10 10.32 1.22
C HIS A 336 4.90 8.81 1.42
N LEU A 337 4.70 8.06 0.32
CA LEU A 337 4.55 6.60 0.36
C LEU A 337 5.88 5.90 0.69
N GLN A 338 6.94 6.27 -0.01
CA GLN A 338 8.26 5.70 0.20
C GLN A 338 8.75 5.89 1.64
N LEU A 339 8.58 7.09 2.20
CA LEU A 339 9.02 7.37 3.57
C LEU A 339 8.22 6.60 4.60
N VAL A 340 6.90 6.38 4.41
CA VAL A 340 6.11 5.62 5.37
C VAL A 340 6.59 4.16 5.46
N ILE A 341 6.95 3.55 4.33
CA ILE A 341 7.59 2.23 4.30
C ILE A 341 8.96 2.29 4.99
N PHE A 342 9.81 3.26 4.64
CA PHE A 342 11.15 3.33 5.18
C PHE A 342 11.20 3.53 6.69
N TRP A 343 10.41 4.44 7.26
CA TRP A 343 10.51 4.71 8.70
C TRP A 343 9.88 3.57 9.53
N VAL A 344 8.77 2.98 9.06
CA VAL A 344 8.17 1.79 9.71
C VAL A 344 9.16 0.63 9.68
N ALA A 345 9.65 0.25 8.50
CA ALA A 345 10.61 -0.85 8.36
C ALA A 345 11.88 -0.60 9.19
N THR A 346 12.44 0.61 9.13
CA THR A 346 13.66 0.98 9.88
C THR A 346 13.46 0.85 11.39
N THR A 347 12.27 1.19 11.90
CA THR A 347 11.93 1.03 13.32
C THR A 347 11.98 -0.43 13.75
N TRP A 348 11.49 -1.32 12.91
CA TRP A 348 11.40 -2.75 13.18
C TRP A 348 12.77 -3.41 13.03
N LEU A 349 13.53 -3.01 12.02
CA LEU A 349 14.92 -3.41 11.83
C LEU A 349 15.77 -3.05 13.08
N ALA A 350 15.67 -1.80 13.54
CA ALA A 350 16.33 -1.33 14.75
C ALA A 350 15.90 -2.11 16.00
N THR A 351 14.62 -2.46 16.11
CA THR A 351 14.11 -3.25 17.22
C THR A 351 14.64 -4.70 17.18
N GLY A 352 14.70 -5.32 15.99
CA GLY A 352 15.34 -6.62 15.81
C GLY A 352 16.82 -6.61 16.25
N ILE A 353 17.57 -5.57 15.87
CA ILE A 353 18.97 -5.38 16.30
C ILE A 353 19.06 -5.30 17.82
N TYR A 354 18.17 -4.54 18.47
CA TYR A 354 18.13 -4.40 19.91
C TYR A 354 17.92 -5.74 20.64
N VAL A 355 17.11 -6.63 20.06
CA VAL A 355 16.79 -7.95 20.62
C VAL A 355 17.98 -8.92 20.57
N VAL A 356 18.90 -8.78 19.61
CA VAL A 356 20.02 -9.71 19.40
C VAL A 356 20.84 -9.99 20.68
N PRO A 357 21.39 -8.99 21.39
CA PRO A 357 22.18 -9.27 22.58
C PRO A 357 21.33 -9.74 23.77
N ARG A 358 20.03 -9.41 23.82
CA ARG A 358 19.12 -9.93 24.86
C ARG A 358 18.86 -11.42 24.70
N VAL A 359 18.70 -11.87 23.46
CA VAL A 359 18.51 -13.27 23.13
C VAL A 359 19.78 -14.06 23.39
N LEU A 360 20.94 -13.56 22.93
CA LEU A 360 22.22 -14.23 23.08
C LEU A 360 22.80 -14.14 24.50
N GLY A 361 22.45 -13.11 25.28
CA GLY A 361 23.00 -12.83 26.61
C GLY A 361 24.37 -12.13 26.59
N ARG A 362 24.93 -11.84 25.41
CA ARG A 362 26.20 -11.12 25.21
C ARG A 362 26.20 -10.41 23.86
N GLU A 363 27.14 -9.49 23.66
CA GLU A 363 27.33 -8.80 22.38
C GLU A 363 28.10 -9.73 21.40
N PRO A 364 27.58 -10.01 20.19
CA PRO A 364 28.37 -10.68 19.16
C PRO A 364 29.59 -9.83 18.77
N LYS A 365 30.73 -10.46 18.45
CA LYS A 365 31.95 -9.75 18.03
C LYS A 365 31.66 -8.82 16.84
N HIS A 366 32.14 -7.58 16.89
CA HIS A 366 31.94 -6.56 15.84
C HIS A 366 30.47 -6.21 15.50
N GLN A 367 29.48 -6.63 16.30
CA GLN A 367 28.06 -6.38 16.02
C GLN A 367 27.77 -4.90 15.85
N GLY A 368 28.27 -4.05 16.75
CA GLY A 368 28.11 -2.61 16.63
C GLY A 368 28.68 -2.01 15.32
N LYS A 369 29.71 -2.60 14.68
CA LYS A 369 30.21 -2.11 13.39
C LYS A 369 29.25 -2.47 12.25
N LEU A 370 28.68 -3.67 12.27
CA LEU A 370 27.66 -4.09 11.29
C LEU A 370 26.40 -3.22 11.40
N VAL A 371 26.00 -2.87 12.62
CA VAL A 371 24.87 -1.96 12.87
C VAL A 371 25.14 -0.55 12.33
N ASP A 372 26.37 -0.06 12.39
CA ASP A 372 26.73 1.23 11.77
C ASP A 372 26.75 1.14 10.25
N LEU A 373 27.29 0.05 9.70
CA LEU A 373 27.31 -0.18 8.26
C LEU A 373 25.89 -0.23 7.69
N LEU A 374 24.98 -0.97 8.34
CA LEU A 374 23.58 -1.03 7.95
C LEU A 374 22.91 0.36 8.03
N PHE A 375 23.21 1.14 9.08
CA PHE A 375 22.65 2.47 9.25
C PHE A 375 23.03 3.39 8.08
N ILE A 376 24.31 3.38 7.70
CA ILE A 376 24.81 4.16 6.58
C ILE A 376 24.20 3.66 5.27
N ALA A 377 24.11 2.35 5.07
CA ALA A 377 23.51 1.76 3.87
C ALA A 377 22.04 2.18 3.71
N LEU A 378 21.24 2.12 4.77
CA LEU A 378 19.85 2.57 4.74
C LEU A 378 19.72 4.06 4.45
N LEU A 379 20.60 4.90 5.02
CA LEU A 379 20.60 6.34 4.75
C LEU A 379 20.96 6.64 3.29
N ILE A 380 21.94 5.92 2.73
CA ILE A 380 22.33 6.05 1.32
C ILE A 380 21.16 5.63 0.42
N VAL A 381 20.47 4.53 0.73
CA VAL A 381 19.30 4.08 -0.03
C VAL A 381 18.19 5.12 0.04
N ALA A 382 17.80 5.55 1.23
CA ALA A 382 16.67 6.47 1.41
C ALA A 382 16.93 7.84 0.76
N VAL A 383 18.06 8.47 1.06
CA VAL A 383 18.39 9.79 0.49
C VAL A 383 18.72 9.68 -0.99
N GLY A 384 19.43 8.62 -1.39
CA GLY A 384 19.84 8.40 -2.78
C GLY A 384 18.65 8.15 -3.72
N SER A 385 17.70 7.29 -3.31
CA SER A 385 16.47 7.05 -4.06
C SER A 385 15.62 8.31 -4.19
N MET A 386 15.38 9.01 -3.09
CA MET A 386 14.64 10.28 -3.10
C MET A 386 15.27 11.31 -4.04
N LEU A 387 16.59 11.52 -3.97
CA LEU A 387 17.30 12.43 -4.89
C LEU A 387 17.24 11.97 -6.34
N GLY A 388 17.26 10.66 -6.57
CA GLY A 388 17.09 10.05 -7.87
C GLY A 388 15.72 10.32 -8.48
N GLU A 389 14.65 10.03 -7.74
CA GLU A 389 13.26 10.32 -8.11
C GLU A 389 13.07 11.80 -8.43
N TRP A 390 13.53 12.67 -7.53
CA TRP A 390 13.42 14.12 -7.69
C TRP A 390 14.19 14.62 -8.90
N GLY A 391 15.43 14.18 -9.06
CA GLY A 391 16.24 14.51 -10.23
C GLY A 391 15.63 14.00 -11.53
N ASN A 392 14.95 12.86 -11.53
CA ASN A 392 14.29 12.34 -12.71
C ASN A 392 13.03 13.13 -13.08
N ILE A 393 12.14 13.40 -12.11
CA ILE A 393 10.91 14.17 -12.34
C ILE A 393 11.20 15.62 -12.75
N LEU A 394 12.23 16.25 -12.18
CA LEU A 394 12.66 17.58 -12.61
C LEU A 394 13.48 17.59 -13.92
N GLY A 395 13.72 16.43 -14.52
CA GLY A 395 14.41 16.31 -15.82
C GLY A 395 15.94 16.40 -15.75
N TRP A 396 16.56 16.33 -14.57
CA TRP A 396 18.02 16.24 -14.40
C TRP A 396 18.58 14.85 -14.70
N ILE A 397 17.79 13.80 -14.47
CA ILE A 397 18.11 12.40 -14.79
C ILE A 397 17.13 11.93 -15.86
N ASN A 398 17.62 11.78 -17.10
CA ASN A 398 16.79 11.31 -18.22
C ASN A 398 17.15 9.88 -18.67
N ASP A 399 18.45 9.58 -18.72
CA ASP A 399 18.96 8.25 -19.02
C ASP A 399 18.93 7.37 -17.78
N LYS A 400 18.68 6.05 -17.94
CA LYS A 400 18.67 5.09 -16.83
C LYS A 400 17.73 5.48 -15.69
N TRP A 401 16.63 6.17 -16.02
CA TRP A 401 15.60 6.60 -15.09
C TRP A 401 15.04 5.42 -14.28
N TRP A 402 14.81 4.27 -14.92
CA TRP A 402 14.32 3.05 -14.27
C TRP A 402 15.33 2.41 -13.29
N LEU A 403 16.63 2.74 -13.41
CA LEU A 403 17.68 2.28 -12.49
C LEU A 403 17.87 3.24 -11.32
N PHE A 404 18.04 4.53 -11.60
CA PHE A 404 18.47 5.52 -10.60
C PHE A 404 17.42 6.55 -10.23
N GLY A 405 16.39 6.72 -11.06
CA GLY A 405 15.32 7.70 -10.93
C GLY A 405 14.01 7.08 -10.41
N HIS A 406 12.90 7.59 -10.94
CA HIS A 406 11.54 7.21 -10.56
C HIS A 406 11.09 5.97 -11.34
N PHE A 407 10.83 4.86 -10.65
CA PHE A 407 10.50 3.58 -11.28
C PHE A 407 9.05 3.49 -11.80
N GLY A 408 8.14 4.35 -11.30
CA GLY A 408 6.83 4.53 -11.92
C GLY A 408 5.72 3.62 -11.44
N TRP A 409 5.89 2.98 -10.29
CA TRP A 409 4.87 2.12 -9.66
C TRP A 409 4.66 2.56 -8.21
N GLU A 410 3.42 2.90 -7.86
CA GLU A 410 3.04 3.29 -6.49
C GLU A 410 3.49 2.22 -5.48
N TYR A 411 4.11 2.65 -4.37
CA TYR A 411 4.80 1.85 -3.35
C TYR A 411 6.14 1.19 -3.75
N ILE A 412 6.54 1.28 -5.03
CA ILE A 412 7.81 0.77 -5.56
C ILE A 412 8.47 1.83 -6.46
N GLU A 413 8.49 3.07 -6.00
CA GLU A 413 8.92 4.24 -6.78
C GLU A 413 10.44 4.34 -6.91
N LEU A 414 11.20 3.78 -5.95
CA LEU A 414 12.65 3.77 -6.03
C LEU A 414 13.16 2.99 -7.25
N GLY A 415 14.09 3.58 -8.00
CA GLY A 415 14.77 2.92 -9.12
C GLY A 415 15.40 1.57 -8.76
N LYS A 416 15.57 0.68 -9.74
CA LYS A 416 16.04 -0.71 -9.52
C LYS A 416 17.39 -0.82 -8.84
N PHE A 417 18.31 0.13 -9.06
CA PHE A 417 19.58 0.16 -8.35
C PHE A 417 19.37 0.29 -6.84
N TRP A 418 18.48 1.20 -6.44
CA TRP A 418 18.14 1.44 -5.04
C TRP A 418 17.40 0.24 -4.43
N GLN A 419 16.53 -0.45 -5.20
CA GLN A 419 15.84 -1.66 -4.74
C GLN A 419 16.83 -2.79 -4.44
N ILE A 420 17.82 -2.99 -5.32
CA ILE A 420 18.88 -4.00 -5.11
C ILE A 420 19.72 -3.65 -3.89
N LEU A 421 20.10 -2.38 -3.72
CA LEU A 421 20.87 -1.94 -2.55
C LEU A 421 20.07 -2.10 -1.25
N PHE A 422 18.75 -1.85 -1.29
CA PHE A 422 17.84 -2.11 -0.18
C PHE A 422 17.80 -3.61 0.19
N ILE A 423 17.69 -4.50 -0.80
CA ILE A 423 17.76 -5.96 -0.60
C ILE A 423 19.09 -6.36 0.08
N ILE A 424 20.22 -5.83 -0.40
CA ILE A 424 21.53 -6.09 0.21
C ILE A 424 21.56 -5.61 1.67
N GLY A 425 20.99 -4.44 1.97
CA GLY A 425 20.82 -3.94 3.33
C GLY A 425 20.01 -4.87 4.22
N MET A 426 18.88 -5.39 3.73
CA MET A 426 18.06 -6.34 4.48
C MET A 426 18.76 -7.70 4.67
N ILE A 427 19.55 -8.18 3.71
CA ILE A 427 20.39 -9.38 3.88
C ILE A 427 21.44 -9.14 4.98
N LEU A 428 22.08 -7.97 4.99
CA LEU A 428 22.99 -7.60 6.09
C LEU A 428 22.26 -7.60 7.44
N TRP A 429 21.03 -7.09 7.49
CA TRP A 429 20.21 -7.15 8.69
C TRP A 429 19.90 -8.59 9.13
N MET A 430 19.55 -9.50 8.22
CA MET A 430 19.38 -10.92 8.55
C MET A 430 20.65 -11.53 9.14
N ILE A 431 21.82 -11.19 8.60
CA ILE A 431 23.12 -11.64 9.12
C ILE A 431 23.31 -11.14 10.56
N ILE A 432 23.02 -9.86 10.81
CA ILE A 432 23.10 -9.24 12.14
C ILE A 432 22.19 -10.00 13.14
N LEU A 433 20.96 -10.34 12.75
CA LEU A 433 20.05 -11.14 13.59
C LEU A 433 20.56 -12.57 13.80
N GLY A 434 20.98 -13.23 12.73
CA GLY A 434 21.44 -14.61 12.74
C GLY A 434 22.64 -14.84 13.67
N ARG A 435 23.53 -13.84 13.79
CA ARG A 435 24.67 -13.87 14.73
C ARG A 435 24.26 -13.99 16.19
N GLY A 436 23.06 -13.53 16.56
CA GLY A 436 22.50 -13.68 17.90
C GLY A 436 21.56 -14.87 18.03
N PHE A 437 20.66 -15.02 17.06
CA PHE A 437 19.55 -15.96 17.16
C PHE A 437 19.97 -17.41 16.90
N ILE A 438 20.85 -17.66 15.92
CA ILE A 438 21.27 -19.03 15.59
C ILE A 438 22.00 -19.70 16.78
N PRO A 439 23.00 -19.06 17.44
CA PRO A 439 23.63 -19.64 18.61
C PRO A 439 22.63 -19.85 19.75
N ALA A 440 21.73 -18.89 20.01
CA ALA A 440 20.73 -19.02 21.07
C ALA A 440 19.76 -20.18 20.83
N ILE A 441 19.39 -20.47 19.57
CA ILE A 441 18.56 -21.62 19.20
C ILE A 441 19.34 -22.94 19.38
N LYS A 442 20.61 -22.98 18.96
CA LYS A 442 21.44 -24.19 19.08
C LYS A 442 21.76 -24.52 20.54
N ASP A 443 22.28 -23.54 21.27
CA ASP A 443 22.90 -23.71 22.59
C ASP A 443 21.90 -23.60 23.75
N GLY A 444 20.67 -23.11 23.50
CA GLY A 444 19.65 -23.01 24.55
C GLY A 444 19.27 -24.37 25.14
N THR A 445 18.78 -24.40 26.37
CA THR A 445 18.23 -25.61 27.00
C THR A 445 16.70 -25.60 27.07
N ASP A 446 16.08 -24.41 27.06
CA ASP A 446 14.63 -24.22 27.07
C ASP A 446 14.00 -24.36 25.68
N LEU A 447 13.24 -25.43 25.47
CA LEU A 447 12.54 -25.73 24.22
C LEU A 447 11.52 -24.66 23.81
N HIS A 448 10.83 -24.05 24.78
CA HIS A 448 9.84 -23.00 24.51
C HIS A 448 10.54 -21.73 24.04
N ARG A 449 11.60 -21.31 24.75
CA ARG A 449 12.39 -20.14 24.36
C ARG A 449 13.00 -20.30 22.97
N LYS A 450 13.55 -21.48 22.65
CA LYS A 450 14.03 -21.80 21.29
C LYS A 450 12.95 -21.61 20.24
N ARG A 451 11.74 -22.12 20.51
CA ARG A 451 10.63 -22.04 19.56
C ARG A 451 10.19 -20.60 19.31
N LEU A 452 10.13 -19.77 20.34
CA LEU A 452 9.79 -18.35 20.20
C LEU A 452 10.85 -17.60 19.38
N ILE A 453 12.14 -17.82 19.66
CA ILE A 453 13.23 -17.22 18.88
C ILE A 453 13.21 -17.71 17.43
N LEU A 454 12.89 -18.99 17.20
CA LEU A 454 12.76 -19.54 15.84
C LEU A 454 11.64 -18.86 15.06
N LEU A 455 10.45 -18.67 15.65
CA LEU A 455 9.35 -17.95 15.00
C LEU A 455 9.78 -16.52 14.64
N LEU A 456 10.42 -15.81 15.58
CA LEU A 456 10.92 -14.46 15.34
C LEU A 456 11.96 -14.41 14.21
N PHE A 457 12.86 -15.39 14.15
CA PHE A 457 13.89 -15.45 13.11
C PHE A 457 13.31 -15.80 11.73
N ILE A 458 12.35 -16.73 11.66
CA ILE A 458 11.65 -17.06 10.41
C ILE A 458 10.87 -15.85 9.90
N GLY A 459 10.14 -15.15 10.76
CA GLY A 459 9.45 -13.90 10.40
C GLY A 459 10.43 -12.83 9.88
N ALA A 460 11.59 -12.69 10.54
CA ALA A 460 12.63 -11.77 10.08
C ALA A 460 13.24 -12.17 8.72
N ILE A 461 13.37 -13.47 8.43
CA ILE A 461 13.86 -13.96 7.13
C ILE A 461 12.83 -13.69 6.02
N ALA A 462 11.54 -13.82 6.33
CA ALA A 462 10.47 -13.62 5.37
C ALA A 462 10.46 -12.18 4.80
N ILE A 463 10.78 -11.17 5.62
CA ILE A 463 10.83 -9.76 5.18
C ILE A 463 11.67 -9.57 3.90
N PRO A 464 12.99 -9.81 3.87
CA PRO A 464 13.77 -9.67 2.64
C PRO A 464 13.39 -10.65 1.54
N LEU A 465 12.97 -11.87 1.90
CA LEU A 465 12.65 -12.91 0.93
C LEU A 465 11.47 -12.52 0.04
N PHE A 466 10.39 -12.00 0.62
CA PHE A 466 9.21 -11.59 -0.13
C PHE A 466 9.43 -10.30 -0.90
N TYR A 467 10.34 -9.42 -0.46
CA TYR A 467 10.71 -8.23 -1.24
C TYR A 467 11.39 -8.58 -2.58
N LEU A 468 11.97 -9.78 -2.73
CA LEU A 468 12.55 -10.23 -4.01
C LEU A 468 11.52 -10.27 -5.15
N ALA A 469 10.22 -10.31 -4.84
CA ALA A 469 9.17 -10.22 -5.85
C ALA A 469 9.25 -8.91 -6.69
N SER A 470 9.83 -7.84 -6.14
CA SER A 470 10.00 -6.57 -6.86
C SER A 470 10.90 -6.73 -8.09
N LEU A 471 11.79 -7.72 -8.11
CA LEU A 471 12.72 -7.98 -9.22
C LEU A 471 12.03 -8.51 -10.48
N PHE A 472 10.79 -8.99 -10.38
CA PHE A 472 10.01 -9.45 -11.53
C PHE A 472 9.30 -8.33 -12.30
N ILE A 473 9.36 -7.10 -11.80
CA ILE A 473 8.76 -5.93 -12.45
C ILE A 473 9.85 -5.15 -13.19
N MET A 474 9.67 -4.96 -14.49
CA MET A 474 10.51 -4.17 -15.40
C MET A 474 9.64 -3.24 -16.27
N PRO A 475 10.17 -2.14 -16.83
CA PRO A 475 9.36 -1.17 -17.60
C PRO A 475 8.61 -1.73 -18.84
N ASN A 476 9.02 -2.89 -19.34
CA ASN A 476 8.35 -3.59 -20.45
C ASN A 476 7.43 -4.74 -20.00
N THR A 477 7.30 -4.96 -18.69
CA THR A 477 6.40 -5.99 -18.12
C THR A 477 4.96 -5.62 -18.42
N HIS A 478 4.12 -6.61 -18.72
CA HIS A 478 2.70 -6.36 -18.93
C HIS A 478 2.06 -5.77 -17.66
N VAL A 479 1.26 -4.71 -17.79
CA VAL A 479 0.73 -3.94 -16.65
C VAL A 479 0.04 -4.81 -15.60
N THR A 480 -0.81 -5.77 -16.00
CA THR A 480 -1.52 -6.67 -15.07
C THR A 480 -0.58 -7.65 -14.36
N PHE A 481 0.50 -8.06 -15.03
CA PHE A 481 1.48 -8.98 -14.44
C PHE A 481 2.46 -8.23 -13.53
N ALA A 482 2.83 -7.01 -13.91
CA ALA A 482 3.55 -6.09 -13.02
C ALA A 482 2.73 -5.82 -11.76
N ASP A 483 1.43 -5.57 -11.89
CA ASP A 483 0.54 -5.32 -10.75
C ASP A 483 0.36 -6.57 -9.87
N TYR A 484 0.25 -7.76 -10.47
CA TYR A 484 0.29 -9.03 -9.74
C TYR A 484 1.49 -9.07 -8.78
N TRP A 485 2.72 -8.84 -9.28
CA TRP A 485 3.92 -8.81 -8.45
C TRP A 485 4.00 -7.58 -7.52
N ARG A 486 3.41 -6.44 -7.90
CA ARG A 486 3.37 -5.25 -7.04
C ARG A 486 2.62 -5.54 -5.75
N TRP A 487 1.49 -6.23 -5.83
CA TRP A 487 0.71 -6.58 -4.65
C TRP A 487 1.37 -7.62 -3.74
N TRP A 488 2.32 -8.41 -4.25
CA TRP A 488 3.20 -9.21 -3.38
C TRP A 488 4.05 -8.33 -2.46
N ILE A 489 4.44 -7.14 -2.92
CA ILE A 489 5.22 -6.17 -2.15
C ILE A 489 4.32 -5.30 -1.28
N VAL A 490 3.15 -4.91 -1.76
CA VAL A 490 2.27 -4.04 -0.98
C VAL A 490 1.49 -4.87 0.05
N HIS A 491 0.54 -5.68 -0.39
CA HIS A 491 -0.34 -6.41 0.51
C HIS A 491 0.38 -7.58 1.20
N LEU A 492 1.05 -8.47 0.45
CA LEU A 492 1.66 -9.64 1.11
C LEU A 492 2.87 -9.26 1.99
N TRP A 493 3.77 -8.40 1.52
CA TRP A 493 4.97 -8.03 2.28
C TRP A 493 4.69 -7.00 3.39
N VAL A 494 3.98 -5.89 3.12
CA VAL A 494 3.67 -4.87 4.15
C VAL A 494 2.49 -5.26 5.03
N GLU A 495 1.45 -5.92 4.52
CA GLU A 495 0.32 -6.33 5.36
C GLU A 495 0.54 -7.72 5.95
N GLY A 496 0.76 -8.74 5.13
CA GLY A 496 0.91 -10.12 5.60
C GLY A 496 2.18 -10.38 6.44
N ILE A 497 3.36 -10.18 5.86
CA ILE A 497 4.64 -10.56 6.49
C ILE A 497 5.01 -9.62 7.63
N PHE A 498 4.78 -8.31 7.45
CA PHE A 498 5.05 -7.32 8.48
C PHE A 498 4.11 -7.51 9.67
N GLU A 499 2.80 -7.65 9.48
CA GLU A 499 1.90 -7.92 10.60
C GLU A 499 2.26 -9.23 11.32
N ALA A 500 2.61 -10.29 10.59
CA ALA A 500 3.08 -11.54 11.20
C ALA A 500 4.33 -11.32 12.06
N PHE A 501 5.32 -10.57 11.57
CA PHE A 501 6.52 -10.24 12.33
C PHE A 501 6.22 -9.36 13.56
N ALA A 502 5.35 -8.36 13.41
CA ALA A 502 4.91 -7.48 14.47
C ALA A 502 4.25 -8.26 15.62
N VAL A 503 3.33 -9.15 15.29
CA VAL A 503 2.63 -10.01 16.24
C VAL A 503 3.62 -10.91 16.99
N ILE A 504 4.55 -11.55 16.28
CA ILE A 504 5.61 -12.36 16.91
C ILE A 504 6.49 -11.51 17.83
N LEU A 505 6.85 -10.30 17.40
CA LEU A 505 7.65 -9.36 18.18
C LEU A 505 6.89 -8.93 19.45
N ILE A 506 5.61 -8.57 19.37
CA ILE A 506 4.78 -8.26 20.55
C ILE A 506 4.78 -9.44 21.51
N GLY A 507 4.50 -10.66 21.01
CA GLY A 507 4.54 -11.86 21.84
C GLY A 507 5.89 -12.04 22.53
N PHE A 508 7.00 -11.83 21.80
CA PHE A 508 8.34 -11.84 22.37
C PHE A 508 8.54 -10.79 23.46
N LEU A 509 8.09 -9.54 23.22
CA LEU A 509 8.18 -8.46 24.20
C LEU A 509 7.34 -8.74 25.45
N MET A 510 6.13 -9.26 25.31
CA MET A 510 5.26 -9.64 26.43
C MET A 510 5.88 -10.73 27.31
N VAL A 511 6.60 -11.67 26.69
CA VAL A 511 7.39 -12.69 27.39
C VAL A 511 8.63 -12.08 28.06
N ASP A 512 9.37 -11.21 27.37
CA ASP A 512 10.58 -10.55 27.90
C ASP A 512 10.25 -9.65 29.11
N MET A 513 9.10 -8.97 29.07
CA MET A 513 8.55 -8.19 30.19
C MET A 513 7.98 -9.05 31.32
N LYS A 514 7.97 -10.38 31.15
CA LYS A 514 7.41 -11.36 32.08
C LYS A 514 5.92 -11.16 32.35
N LEU A 515 5.16 -10.64 31.38
CA LEU A 515 3.73 -10.40 31.50
C LEU A 515 2.90 -11.61 31.06
N THR A 516 3.45 -12.45 30.18
CA THR A 516 2.76 -13.62 29.64
C THR A 516 3.65 -14.87 29.71
N THR A 517 3.02 -16.04 29.78
CA THR A 517 3.77 -17.31 29.76
C THR A 517 4.30 -17.60 28.35
N ILE A 518 5.53 -18.12 28.24
CA ILE A 518 6.12 -18.47 26.93
C ILE A 518 5.24 -19.47 26.17
N ARG A 519 4.64 -20.43 26.90
CA ARG A 519 3.83 -21.49 26.30
C ARG A 519 2.54 -20.97 25.69
N SER A 520 1.79 -20.13 26.42
CA SER A 520 0.55 -19.53 25.91
C SER A 520 0.84 -18.61 24.73
N THR A 521 1.91 -17.80 24.84
CA THR A 521 2.30 -16.89 23.77
C THR A 521 2.61 -17.62 22.48
N ILE A 522 3.39 -18.70 22.50
CA ILE A 522 3.66 -19.47 21.27
C ILE A 522 2.37 -20.05 20.67
N ARG A 523 1.43 -20.51 21.50
CA ARG A 523 0.14 -21.04 21.01
C ARG A 523 -0.72 -19.94 20.37
N ALA A 524 -0.81 -18.77 21.00
CA ALA A 524 -1.48 -17.59 20.48
C ALA A 524 -0.87 -17.15 19.15
N LEU A 525 0.46 -17.08 19.07
CA LEU A 525 1.18 -16.73 17.85
C LEU A 525 0.89 -17.72 16.71
N TYR A 526 0.91 -19.02 16.97
CA TYR A 526 0.54 -20.00 15.93
C TYR A 526 -0.88 -19.78 15.43
N PHE A 527 -1.83 -19.55 16.34
CA PHE A 527 -3.22 -19.30 15.99
C PHE A 527 -3.37 -18.04 15.14
N GLN A 528 -2.78 -16.92 15.57
CA GLN A 528 -2.80 -15.65 14.85
C GLN A 528 -2.14 -15.76 13.47
N ILE A 529 -0.95 -16.36 13.36
CA ILE A 529 -0.25 -16.53 12.07
C ILE A 529 -1.03 -17.45 11.12
N ILE A 530 -1.67 -18.51 11.66
CA ILE A 530 -2.52 -19.40 10.86
C ILE A 530 -3.69 -18.63 10.25
N LEU A 531 -4.35 -17.79 11.04
CA LEU A 531 -5.48 -16.98 10.56
C LEU A 531 -4.99 -15.94 9.56
N LEU A 532 -4.04 -15.10 9.97
CA LEU A 532 -3.49 -14.01 9.18
C LEU A 532 -2.98 -14.48 7.81
N LEU A 533 -2.07 -15.46 7.77
CA LEU A 533 -1.51 -15.95 6.51
C LEU A 533 -2.46 -16.90 5.77
N GLY A 534 -3.34 -17.59 6.49
CA GLY A 534 -4.34 -18.47 5.89
C GLY A 534 -5.43 -17.71 5.13
N THR A 535 -5.70 -16.46 5.51
CA THR A 535 -6.64 -15.58 4.83
C THR A 535 -5.91 -14.61 3.89
N GLY A 536 -4.93 -13.84 4.38
CA GLY A 536 -4.31 -12.74 3.65
C GLY A 536 -3.54 -13.13 2.39
N ILE A 537 -2.92 -14.31 2.33
CA ILE A 537 -2.16 -14.72 1.14
C ILE A 537 -3.06 -14.83 -0.10
N VAL A 538 -4.27 -15.38 0.06
CA VAL A 538 -5.25 -15.48 -1.03
C VAL A 538 -6.13 -14.23 -1.09
N GLY A 539 -6.41 -13.60 0.06
CA GLY A 539 -7.21 -12.38 0.16
C GLY A 539 -6.60 -11.18 -0.55
N MET A 540 -5.28 -11.16 -0.75
CA MET A 540 -4.59 -10.29 -1.72
C MET A 540 -5.29 -10.21 -3.09
N GLY A 541 -6.00 -11.28 -3.48
CA GLY A 541 -6.82 -11.34 -4.68
C GLY A 541 -7.86 -10.24 -4.82
N HIS A 542 -8.23 -9.53 -3.73
CA HIS A 542 -9.11 -8.37 -3.81
C HIS A 542 -8.52 -7.18 -4.60
N HIS A 543 -7.20 -7.15 -4.79
CA HIS A 543 -6.54 -6.19 -5.68
C HIS A 543 -6.57 -6.62 -7.16
N TYR A 544 -6.97 -7.86 -7.42
CA TYR A 544 -7.06 -8.45 -8.77
C TYR A 544 -8.50 -8.53 -9.28
N TYR A 545 -9.49 -7.95 -8.59
CA TYR A 545 -10.88 -7.99 -9.04
C TYR A 545 -11.09 -7.49 -10.46
N TRP A 546 -10.33 -6.48 -10.86
CA TRP A 546 -10.46 -5.81 -12.16
C TRP A 546 -9.29 -6.13 -13.10
N GLN A 547 -8.51 -7.17 -12.79
CA GLN A 547 -7.36 -7.60 -13.58
C GLN A 547 -7.34 -9.13 -13.74
N GLY A 548 -7.28 -9.63 -14.97
CA GLY A 548 -7.25 -11.08 -15.24
C GLY A 548 -8.64 -11.72 -15.40
N ASP A 549 -8.73 -13.06 -15.38
CA ASP A 549 -9.99 -13.77 -15.60
C ASP A 549 -10.96 -13.58 -14.42
N HIS A 550 -12.11 -12.97 -14.74
CA HIS A 550 -13.23 -12.62 -13.89
C HIS A 550 -13.55 -13.57 -12.75
N SER A 551 -13.62 -14.87 -13.04
CA SER A 551 -14.36 -15.79 -12.18
C SER A 551 -13.61 -16.16 -10.90
N ILE A 552 -12.28 -16.27 -10.97
CA ILE A 552 -11.50 -16.86 -9.87
C ILE A 552 -11.14 -15.83 -8.80
N TRP A 553 -10.70 -14.64 -9.19
CA TRP A 553 -10.23 -13.64 -8.23
C TRP A 553 -11.36 -12.87 -7.55
N LEU A 554 -12.51 -12.69 -8.20
CA LEU A 554 -13.70 -12.22 -7.51
C LEU A 554 -14.15 -13.18 -6.41
N ALA A 555 -14.09 -14.49 -6.69
CA ALA A 555 -14.48 -15.51 -5.73
C ALA A 555 -13.48 -15.63 -4.58
N LEU A 556 -12.21 -15.89 -4.92
CA LEU A 556 -11.15 -16.14 -3.96
C LEU A 556 -10.78 -14.88 -3.20
N GLY A 557 -10.56 -13.77 -3.92
CA GLY A 557 -10.22 -12.48 -3.33
C GLY A 557 -11.25 -12.08 -2.29
N SER A 558 -12.53 -11.97 -2.68
CA SER A 558 -13.58 -11.50 -1.76
C SER A 558 -13.81 -12.43 -0.57
N SER A 559 -13.76 -13.74 -0.79
CA SER A 559 -13.99 -14.72 0.27
C SER A 559 -12.86 -14.71 1.30
N PHE A 560 -11.61 -14.73 0.85
CA PHE A 560 -10.46 -14.78 1.75
C PHE A 560 -10.17 -13.42 2.40
N SER A 561 -10.35 -12.32 1.69
CA SER A 561 -10.19 -10.97 2.26
C SER A 561 -11.29 -10.63 3.26
N ALA A 562 -12.53 -11.10 3.06
CA ALA A 562 -13.56 -10.99 4.08
C ALA A 562 -13.17 -11.77 5.35
N LEU A 563 -12.56 -12.95 5.20
CA LEU A 563 -12.07 -13.73 6.33
C LEU A 563 -10.88 -13.08 7.05
N GLU A 564 -10.12 -12.19 6.40
CA GLU A 564 -9.07 -11.41 7.07
C GLU A 564 -9.61 -10.51 8.18
N VAL A 565 -10.88 -10.09 8.11
CA VAL A 565 -11.51 -9.27 9.17
C VAL A 565 -11.68 -10.08 10.47
N VAL A 566 -11.76 -11.41 10.38
CA VAL A 566 -11.98 -12.30 11.52
C VAL A 566 -10.92 -12.15 12.63
N PRO A 567 -9.60 -12.26 12.35
CA PRO A 567 -8.58 -12.00 13.36
C PRO A 567 -8.62 -10.54 13.87
N LEU A 568 -8.96 -9.56 13.03
CA LEU A 568 -9.01 -8.14 13.43
C LEU A 568 -10.12 -7.89 14.48
N CYS A 569 -11.25 -8.60 14.38
CA CYS A 569 -12.29 -8.56 15.40
C CYS A 569 -11.82 -9.03 16.78
N LEU A 570 -10.78 -9.88 16.86
CA LEU A 570 -10.23 -10.34 18.14
C LEU A 570 -9.28 -9.32 18.76
N LEU A 571 -8.66 -8.46 17.94
CA LEU A 571 -7.66 -7.49 18.39
C LEU A 571 -8.23 -6.36 19.25
N ILE A 572 -9.55 -6.09 19.17
CA ILE A 572 -10.20 -5.13 20.07
C ILE A 572 -10.11 -5.56 21.54
N TRP A 573 -10.16 -6.88 21.80
CA TRP A 573 -10.00 -7.44 23.13
C TRP A 573 -8.56 -7.30 23.63
N GLU A 574 -7.58 -7.49 22.73
CA GLU A 574 -6.17 -7.25 23.05
C GLU A 574 -5.90 -5.76 23.31
N ALA A 575 -6.46 -4.86 22.50
CA ALA A 575 -6.39 -3.42 22.74
C ALA A 575 -6.95 -3.04 24.10
N TYR A 576 -8.10 -3.61 24.49
CA TYR A 576 -8.67 -3.40 25.82
C TYR A 576 -7.77 -3.94 26.93
N THR A 577 -7.12 -5.08 26.71
CA THR A 577 -6.15 -5.66 27.65
C THR A 577 -4.93 -4.73 27.82
N HIS A 578 -4.38 -4.21 26.72
CA HIS A 578 -3.28 -3.24 26.77
C HIS A 578 -3.69 -1.93 27.46
N TYR A 579 -4.90 -1.43 27.17
CA TYR A 579 -5.46 -0.26 27.82
C TYR A 579 -5.62 -0.45 29.33
N ARG A 580 -6.11 -1.62 29.77
CA ARG A 580 -6.21 -1.96 31.20
C ARG A 580 -4.85 -1.92 31.88
N VAL A 581 -3.83 -2.52 31.27
CA VAL A 581 -2.46 -2.46 31.80
C VAL A 581 -1.98 -1.02 31.87
N TYR A 582 -2.20 -0.19 30.86
CA TYR A 582 -1.86 1.24 30.90
C TYR A 582 -2.59 1.99 32.03
N LYS A 583 -3.90 1.83 32.13
CA LYS A 583 -4.78 2.61 33.02
C LYS A 583 -4.66 2.20 34.49
N PHE A 584 -4.61 0.89 34.75
CA PHE A 584 -4.72 0.33 36.10
C PHE A 584 -3.39 -0.08 36.72
N SER A 585 -2.28 -0.08 35.95
CA SER A 585 -0.95 -0.25 36.53
C SER A 585 -0.52 0.96 37.38
N LYS A 586 0.29 0.69 38.41
CA LYS A 586 0.94 1.74 39.21
C LYS A 586 1.92 2.56 38.35
N ILE A 587 2.29 3.77 38.81
CA ILE A 587 3.30 4.61 38.13
C ILE A 587 4.63 3.85 37.94
N GLU A 588 4.93 2.88 38.80
CA GLU A 588 6.14 2.03 38.68
C GLU A 588 6.20 1.16 37.42
N PHE A 589 5.13 1.01 36.64
CA PHE A 589 5.18 0.26 35.38
C PHE A 589 5.91 1.06 34.28
N PRO A 590 7.08 0.61 33.81
CA PRO A 590 7.94 1.44 32.96
C PRO A 590 7.46 1.60 31.52
N TYR A 591 6.48 0.82 31.05
CA TYR A 591 6.08 0.78 29.64
C TYR A 591 4.68 1.37 29.39
N LYS A 592 4.21 2.30 30.24
CA LYS A 592 2.91 2.96 30.05
C LYS A 592 2.78 3.61 28.67
N GLY A 593 3.80 4.36 28.24
CA GLY A 593 3.84 4.95 26.90
C GLY A 593 3.72 3.92 25.76
N THR A 594 4.42 2.79 25.86
CA THR A 594 4.28 1.70 24.88
C THR A 594 2.86 1.14 24.84
N PHE A 595 2.24 0.90 26.00
CA PHE A 595 0.93 0.25 26.07
C PHE A 595 -0.24 1.12 25.58
N ILE A 596 -0.17 2.45 25.72
CA ILE A 596 -1.21 3.33 25.13
C ILE A 596 -1.14 3.34 23.59
N PHE A 597 0.06 3.26 23.00
CA PHE A 597 0.21 3.12 21.55
C PHE A 597 -0.16 1.71 21.06
N LEU A 598 0.13 0.65 21.82
CA LEU A 598 -0.36 -0.71 21.51
C LEU A 598 -1.90 -0.81 21.58
N ALA A 599 -2.52 -0.11 22.54
CA ALA A 599 -3.99 -0.02 22.59
C ALA A 599 -4.53 0.74 21.37
N SER A 600 -3.89 1.84 20.98
CA SER A 600 -4.26 2.60 19.77
C SER A 600 -4.12 1.75 18.50
N THR A 601 -3.04 0.96 18.40
CA THR A 601 -2.80 0.04 17.28
C THR A 601 -3.95 -0.95 17.12
N GLY A 602 -4.37 -1.62 18.19
CA GLY A 602 -5.48 -2.60 18.09
C GLY A 602 -6.84 -1.94 17.83
N LEU A 603 -7.07 -0.70 18.30
CA LEU A 603 -8.27 0.07 17.95
C LEU A 603 -8.32 0.39 16.46
N TRP A 604 -7.24 0.94 15.91
CA TRP A 604 -7.15 1.26 14.48
C TRP A 604 -7.04 0.03 13.59
N ASN A 605 -6.58 -1.09 14.11
CA ASN A 605 -6.63 -2.34 13.37
C ASN A 605 -8.10 -2.76 13.17
N ALA A 606 -8.92 -2.73 14.21
CA ALA A 606 -10.35 -3.02 14.09
C ALA A 606 -11.11 -2.00 13.21
N LEU A 607 -10.82 -0.70 13.36
CA LEU A 607 -11.54 0.35 12.63
C LEU A 607 -10.96 0.61 11.24
N GLY A 608 -9.68 0.94 11.16
CA GLY A 608 -8.97 1.29 9.93
C GLY A 608 -8.77 0.10 9.00
N ALA A 609 -8.18 -1.00 9.48
CA ALA A 609 -7.99 -2.19 8.64
C ALA A 609 -9.31 -2.98 8.50
N GLY A 610 -9.99 -3.29 9.62
CA GLY A 610 -11.20 -4.09 9.63
C GLY A 610 -12.42 -3.40 9.00
N ALA A 611 -12.95 -2.36 9.65
CA ALA A 611 -14.20 -1.74 9.21
C ALA A 611 -14.06 -0.97 7.90
N LEU A 612 -13.05 -0.10 7.77
CA LEU A 612 -12.83 0.67 6.54
C LEU A 612 -12.28 -0.19 5.40
N GLY A 613 -11.49 -1.23 5.69
CA GLY A 613 -11.08 -2.19 4.67
C GLY A 613 -12.28 -2.98 4.15
N PHE A 614 -13.15 -3.48 5.03
CA PHE A 614 -14.35 -4.20 4.62
C PHE A 614 -15.36 -3.33 3.85
N LEU A 615 -15.44 -2.02 4.17
CA LEU A 615 -16.26 -1.05 3.44
C LEU A 615 -15.99 -1.06 1.93
N ILE A 616 -14.72 -1.22 1.54
CA ILE A 616 -14.27 -1.18 0.14
C ILE A 616 -13.95 -2.57 -0.43
N ASN A 617 -14.15 -3.64 0.34
CA ASN A 617 -13.71 -4.98 -0.03
C ASN A 617 -14.70 -5.75 -0.91
N ALA A 618 -16.01 -5.56 -0.70
CA ALA A 618 -17.02 -6.32 -1.42
C ALA A 618 -16.97 -5.95 -2.91
N PRO A 619 -16.83 -6.91 -3.85
CA PRO A 619 -16.71 -6.59 -5.27
C PRO A 619 -17.80 -5.68 -5.83
N ALA A 620 -19.03 -5.80 -5.34
CA ALA A 620 -20.15 -4.98 -5.77
C ALA A 620 -20.00 -3.50 -5.39
N ILE A 621 -19.34 -3.21 -4.26
CA ILE A 621 -19.03 -1.84 -3.82
C ILE A 621 -17.76 -1.37 -4.52
N ASN A 622 -16.72 -2.22 -4.49
CA ASN A 622 -15.41 -1.92 -5.05
C ASN A 622 -15.49 -1.60 -6.54
N TYR A 623 -16.44 -2.18 -7.29
CA TYR A 623 -16.64 -1.88 -8.72
C TYR A 623 -16.83 -0.39 -9.02
N PHE A 624 -17.44 0.37 -8.10
CA PHE A 624 -17.68 1.80 -8.24
C PHE A 624 -16.70 2.66 -7.44
N GLU A 625 -16.14 2.13 -6.36
CA GLU A 625 -15.26 2.86 -5.43
C GLU A 625 -13.77 2.68 -5.72
N HIS A 626 -13.36 1.64 -6.47
CA HIS A 626 -11.95 1.30 -6.69
C HIS A 626 -11.13 2.53 -7.12
N GLY A 627 -10.11 2.87 -6.34
CA GLY A 627 -9.28 4.04 -6.61
C GLY A 627 -9.93 5.38 -6.25
N THR A 628 -10.73 5.47 -5.18
CA THR A 628 -11.35 6.72 -4.71
C THR A 628 -10.91 7.12 -3.28
N GLN A 629 -11.49 8.19 -2.73
CA GLN A 629 -11.11 8.71 -1.40
C GLN A 629 -11.47 7.77 -0.23
N TRP A 630 -12.34 6.76 -0.40
CA TRP A 630 -12.53 5.73 0.64
C TRP A 630 -11.32 4.80 0.74
N THR A 631 -10.66 4.49 -0.38
CA THR A 631 -9.35 3.84 -0.38
C THR A 631 -8.33 4.67 0.41
N ALA A 632 -8.28 6.00 0.23
CA ALA A 632 -7.43 6.89 1.02
C ALA A 632 -7.77 6.86 2.52
N ALA A 633 -9.07 6.84 2.87
CA ALA A 633 -9.55 6.77 4.25
C ALA A 633 -9.10 5.48 4.94
N HIS A 634 -9.29 4.34 4.27
CA HIS A 634 -8.79 3.04 4.71
C HIS A 634 -7.27 3.06 4.86
N ALA A 635 -6.53 3.49 3.84
CA ALA A 635 -5.07 3.51 3.83
C ALA A 635 -4.48 4.32 5.00
N HIS A 636 -5.05 5.47 5.36
CA HIS A 636 -4.59 6.22 6.55
C HIS A 636 -4.97 5.51 7.85
N GLY A 637 -6.22 5.03 7.95
CA GLY A 637 -6.71 4.29 9.11
C GLY A 637 -5.90 3.01 9.40
N SER A 638 -5.47 2.30 8.35
CA SER A 638 -4.65 1.09 8.45
C SER A 638 -3.16 1.42 8.59
N MET A 639 -2.57 2.17 7.66
CA MET A 639 -1.11 2.39 7.65
C MET A 639 -0.64 3.22 8.83
N ALA A 640 -1.22 4.41 9.04
CA ALA A 640 -0.83 5.27 10.16
C ALA A 640 -1.37 4.74 11.49
N GLY A 641 -2.62 4.27 11.48
CA GLY A 641 -3.31 3.80 12.69
C GLY A 641 -2.77 2.48 13.24
N VAL A 642 -2.36 1.54 12.38
CA VAL A 642 -1.82 0.24 12.80
C VAL A 642 -0.30 0.27 12.79
N TYR A 643 0.32 0.28 11.61
CA TYR A 643 1.78 0.15 11.50
C TYR A 643 2.51 1.35 12.10
N GLY A 644 1.95 2.55 11.91
CA GLY A 644 2.53 3.77 12.46
C GLY A 644 2.51 3.79 13.99
N MET A 645 1.33 3.59 14.60
CA MET A 645 1.18 3.52 16.06
C MET A 645 1.99 2.38 16.67
N PHE A 646 2.03 1.22 16.02
CA PHE A 646 2.81 0.08 16.47
C PHE A 646 4.31 0.38 16.47
N SER A 647 4.81 1.00 15.40
CA SER A 647 6.21 1.41 15.27
C SER A 647 6.60 2.37 16.39
N ILE A 648 5.74 3.35 16.71
CA ILE A 648 5.96 4.25 17.85
C ILE A 648 5.97 3.46 19.17
N ALA A 649 5.08 2.48 19.36
CA ALA A 649 5.04 1.67 20.57
C ALA A 649 6.35 0.92 20.82
N ILE A 650 6.89 0.24 19.80
CA ILE A 650 8.15 -0.51 19.91
C ILE A 650 9.37 0.40 20.01
N LEU A 651 9.37 1.55 19.32
CA LEU A 651 10.39 2.58 19.47
C LEU A 651 10.46 3.04 20.93
N LEU A 652 9.31 3.37 21.54
CA LEU A 652 9.25 3.79 22.94
C LEU A 652 9.70 2.68 23.89
N TYR A 653 9.35 1.42 23.60
CA TYR A 653 9.82 0.27 24.38
C TYR A 653 11.35 0.16 24.36
N VAL A 654 11.97 0.27 23.18
CA VAL A 654 13.43 0.17 23.05
C VAL A 654 14.10 1.37 23.73
N LEU A 655 13.62 2.60 23.48
CA LEU A 655 14.13 3.80 24.12
C LEU A 655 14.08 3.68 25.65
N ARG A 656 12.99 3.15 26.21
CA ARG A 656 12.85 2.94 27.67
C ARG A 656 13.94 2.04 28.23
N ASN A 657 14.37 1.05 27.46
CA ASN A 657 15.40 0.12 27.91
C ASN A 657 16.83 0.64 27.73
N ILE A 658 17.09 1.47 26.70
CA ILE A 658 18.45 1.94 26.39
C ILE A 658 18.81 3.29 27.02
N THR A 659 17.85 4.01 27.59
CA THR A 659 18.06 5.34 28.18
C THR A 659 17.96 5.32 29.71
N LYS A 660 18.68 6.23 30.36
CA LYS A 660 18.76 6.31 31.82
C LYS A 660 17.38 6.52 32.45
N SER A 661 17.15 5.90 33.61
CA SER A 661 15.87 5.94 34.33
C SER A 661 15.43 7.37 34.68
N GLU A 662 16.38 8.27 34.95
CA GLU A 662 16.15 9.68 35.28
C GLU A 662 15.44 10.48 34.17
N PHE A 663 15.56 10.05 32.91
CA PHE A 663 14.88 10.68 31.78
C PHE A 663 13.36 10.45 31.81
N TRP A 664 12.93 9.32 32.35
CA TRP A 664 11.53 8.88 32.33
C TRP A 664 10.72 9.42 33.52
N THR A 665 10.65 10.74 33.56
CA THR A 665 9.85 11.49 34.53
C THR A 665 8.36 11.42 34.23
N GLN A 666 7.52 11.75 35.21
CA GLN A 666 6.07 11.93 34.99
C GLN A 666 5.76 12.94 33.88
N ARG A 667 6.63 13.96 33.70
CA ARG A 667 6.50 14.92 32.60
C ARG A 667 6.71 14.23 31.25
N THR A 668 7.75 13.41 31.11
CA THR A 668 8.03 12.66 29.87
C THR A 668 6.86 11.75 29.51
N GLU A 669 6.33 11.00 30.49
CA GLU A 669 5.15 10.14 30.28
C GLU A 669 3.90 10.94 29.87
N LYS A 670 3.69 12.12 30.48
CA LYS A 670 2.60 13.02 30.10
C LYS A 670 2.72 13.49 28.66
N TRP A 671 3.92 13.85 28.20
CA TRP A 671 4.17 14.28 26.82
C TRP A 671 3.86 13.16 25.82
N ILE A 672 4.29 11.92 26.11
CA ILE A 672 3.98 10.75 25.29
C ILE A 672 2.47 10.51 25.22
N SER A 673 1.78 10.61 26.37
CA SER A 673 0.32 10.43 26.41
C SER A 673 -0.41 11.52 25.63
N ILE A 674 0.03 12.79 25.71
CA ILE A 674 -0.54 13.90 24.93
C ILE A 674 -0.34 13.64 23.43
N SER A 675 0.87 13.27 23.02
CA SER A 675 1.15 12.92 21.63
C SER A 675 0.24 11.81 21.12
N CYS A 676 0.07 10.73 21.91
CA CYS A 676 -0.82 9.63 21.53
C CYS A 676 -2.26 10.12 21.27
N TRP A 677 -2.78 11.02 22.11
CA TRP A 677 -4.11 11.61 21.89
C TRP A 677 -4.17 12.49 20.65
N LEU A 678 -3.18 13.36 20.45
CA LEU A 678 -3.12 14.23 19.28
C LEU A 678 -3.05 13.41 17.98
N LEU A 679 -2.24 12.37 17.94
CA LEU A 679 -2.15 11.48 16.78
C LEU A 679 -3.47 10.75 16.50
N ASN A 680 -4.13 10.23 17.53
CA ASN A 680 -5.43 9.57 17.35
C ASN A 680 -6.54 10.56 16.94
N ILE A 681 -6.60 11.74 17.54
CA ILE A 681 -7.61 12.76 17.22
C ILE A 681 -7.39 13.32 15.82
N GLY A 682 -6.14 13.64 15.45
CA GLY A 682 -5.80 14.09 14.10
C GLY A 682 -6.13 13.05 13.05
N LEU A 683 -5.76 11.78 13.29
CA LEU A 683 -6.06 10.67 12.38
C LEU A 683 -7.58 10.41 12.26
N ALA A 684 -8.30 10.41 13.38
CA ALA A 684 -9.76 10.27 13.36
C ALA A 684 -10.44 11.44 12.64
N GLY A 685 -9.95 12.67 12.83
CA GLY A 685 -10.44 13.85 12.15
C GLY A 685 -10.27 13.77 10.64
N MET A 686 -9.05 13.51 10.15
CA MET A 686 -8.80 13.41 8.71
C MET A 686 -9.61 12.28 8.05
N VAL A 687 -9.73 11.12 8.72
CA VAL A 687 -10.44 9.96 8.17
C VAL A 687 -11.95 10.16 8.22
N LEU A 688 -12.51 10.50 9.39
CA LEU A 688 -13.95 10.50 9.61
C LEU A 688 -14.63 11.81 9.19
N ALA A 689 -13.95 12.95 9.30
CA ALA A 689 -14.53 14.26 9.02
C ALA A 689 -14.24 14.76 7.60
N THR A 690 -13.21 14.22 6.92
CA THR A 690 -12.86 14.61 5.54
C THR A 690 -12.96 13.43 4.57
N LEU A 691 -12.07 12.44 4.69
CA LEU A 691 -11.90 11.41 3.64
C LEU A 691 -13.15 10.54 3.44
N LEU A 692 -13.80 10.13 4.54
CA LEU A 692 -15.04 9.35 4.47
C LEU A 692 -16.20 10.13 3.81
N PRO A 693 -16.54 11.37 4.23
CA PRO A 693 -17.53 12.19 3.54
C PRO A 693 -17.21 12.44 2.07
N VAL A 694 -15.96 12.76 1.73
CA VAL A 694 -15.56 13.00 0.34
C VAL A 694 -15.70 11.73 -0.49
N GLY A 695 -15.25 10.58 0.01
CA GLY A 695 -15.40 9.31 -0.70
C GLY A 695 -16.86 8.89 -0.88
N TYR A 696 -17.76 9.25 0.05
CA TYR A 696 -19.20 9.04 -0.12
C TYR A 696 -19.75 9.88 -1.29
N ILE A 697 -19.38 11.16 -1.35
CA ILE A 697 -19.78 12.05 -2.46
C ILE A 697 -19.21 11.54 -3.79
N GLN A 698 -17.96 11.05 -3.78
CA GLN A 698 -17.30 10.50 -4.96
C GLN A 698 -17.96 9.20 -5.46
N LEU A 699 -18.32 8.29 -4.55
CA LEU A 699 -19.06 7.07 -4.91
C LEU A 699 -20.43 7.41 -5.49
N LYS A 700 -21.14 8.37 -4.86
CA LYS A 700 -22.44 8.82 -5.37
C LYS A 700 -22.32 9.38 -6.78
N ASP A 701 -21.31 10.21 -7.02
CA ASP A 701 -21.04 10.77 -8.34
C ASP A 701 -20.71 9.69 -9.37
N ALA A 702 -19.91 8.68 -9.00
CA ALA A 702 -19.60 7.55 -9.86
C ALA A 702 -20.87 6.75 -10.23
N LEU A 703 -21.79 6.57 -9.28
CA LEU A 703 -23.07 5.87 -9.51
C LEU A 703 -24.04 6.66 -10.41
N GLU A 704 -24.04 8.00 -10.32
CA GLU A 704 -24.95 8.87 -11.08
C GLU A 704 -24.44 9.19 -12.49
N HIS A 705 -23.13 9.40 -12.66
CA HIS A 705 -22.54 9.93 -13.90
C HIS A 705 -21.53 8.99 -14.57
N GLY A 706 -21.13 7.91 -13.90
CA GLY A 706 -20.07 7.00 -14.33
C GLY A 706 -18.74 7.28 -13.63
N TYR A 707 -17.88 6.26 -13.56
CA TYR A 707 -16.62 6.33 -12.80
C TYR A 707 -15.66 7.39 -13.33
N TRP A 708 -15.61 7.61 -14.65
CA TRP A 708 -14.76 8.65 -15.26
C TRP A 708 -15.04 10.04 -14.69
N HIS A 709 -16.31 10.38 -14.43
CA HIS A 709 -16.74 11.70 -13.97
C HIS A 709 -16.27 11.97 -12.53
N ALA A 710 -16.40 10.95 -11.66
CA ALA A 710 -15.98 11.03 -10.26
C ALA A 710 -14.46 11.16 -10.07
N ARG A 711 -13.70 10.90 -11.13
CA ARG A 711 -12.23 10.95 -11.12
C ARG A 711 -11.67 12.21 -11.76
N LEU A 712 -12.49 13.05 -12.38
CA LEU A 712 -12.02 14.29 -12.97
C LEU A 712 -11.58 15.29 -11.87
N PRO A 713 -10.53 16.10 -12.11
CA PRO A 713 -10.09 17.13 -11.16
C PRO A 713 -11.20 18.13 -10.76
N GLU A 714 -12.18 18.36 -11.63
CA GLU A 714 -13.36 19.19 -11.39
C GLU A 714 -14.20 18.70 -10.21
N PHE A 715 -14.15 17.41 -9.86
CA PHE A 715 -14.81 16.85 -8.68
C PHE A 715 -14.40 17.60 -7.40
N TYR A 716 -13.11 17.92 -7.24
CA TYR A 716 -12.59 18.62 -6.07
C TYR A 716 -12.98 20.11 -6.03
N GLN A 717 -13.43 20.67 -7.16
CA GLN A 717 -13.88 22.06 -7.28
C GLN A 717 -15.36 22.23 -6.91
N GLN A 718 -16.11 21.15 -6.70
CA GLN A 718 -17.48 21.22 -6.21
C GLN A 718 -17.50 21.84 -4.81
N ASP A 719 -18.38 22.82 -4.57
CA ASP A 719 -18.41 23.63 -3.34
C ASP A 719 -18.31 22.78 -2.05
N THR A 720 -19.06 21.69 -1.96
CA THR A 720 -19.06 20.82 -0.76
C THR A 720 -17.74 20.08 -0.60
N VAL A 721 -17.18 19.54 -1.68
CA VAL A 721 -15.91 18.80 -1.66
C VAL A 721 -14.75 19.73 -1.33
N PHE A 722 -14.72 20.92 -1.95
CA PHE A 722 -13.73 21.95 -1.70
C PHE A 722 -13.65 22.32 -0.21
N TRP A 723 -14.79 22.60 0.43
CA TRP A 723 -14.82 22.97 1.85
C TRP A 723 -14.48 21.82 2.78
N LEU A 724 -14.82 20.56 2.43
CA LEU A 724 -14.40 19.38 3.19
C LEU A 724 -12.88 19.18 3.13
N MET A 725 -12.28 19.35 1.95
CA MET A 725 -10.82 19.24 1.74
C MET A 725 -10.07 20.37 2.44
N TRP A 726 -10.57 21.60 2.36
CA TRP A 726 -10.01 22.73 3.12
C TRP A 726 -10.12 22.50 4.64
N GLY A 727 -11.27 22.00 5.09
CA GLY A 727 -11.55 21.66 6.49
C GLY A 727 -10.72 20.50 7.04
N ARG A 728 -9.88 19.86 6.23
CA ARG A 728 -8.91 18.83 6.65
C ARG A 728 -7.76 19.41 7.48
N MET A 729 -7.34 20.64 7.17
CA MET A 729 -6.13 21.28 7.71
C MET A 729 -6.02 21.25 9.24
N PRO A 730 -7.07 21.52 10.05
CA PRO A 730 -6.96 21.48 11.50
C PRO A 730 -6.60 20.08 12.04
N TRP A 731 -7.10 19.02 11.41
CA TRP A 731 -6.83 17.64 11.81
C TRP A 731 -5.39 17.23 11.52
N ASP A 732 -4.89 17.65 10.36
CA ASP A 732 -3.50 17.42 9.95
C ASP A 732 -2.54 18.16 10.91
N LEU A 733 -2.82 19.43 11.25
CA LEU A 733 -2.02 20.19 12.22
C LEU A 733 -2.00 19.54 13.61
N ILE A 734 -3.15 19.03 14.09
CA ILE A 734 -3.24 18.29 15.36
C ILE A 734 -2.33 17.06 15.31
N PHE A 735 -2.37 16.30 14.21
CA PHE A 735 -1.51 15.13 14.02
C PHE A 735 -0.03 15.52 14.05
N THR A 736 0.35 16.57 13.32
CA THR A 736 1.73 17.08 13.24
C THR A 736 2.29 17.55 14.59
N VAL A 737 1.48 18.23 15.41
CA VAL A 737 1.90 18.58 16.79
C VAL A 737 2.18 17.32 17.61
N GLY A 738 1.38 16.27 17.44
CA GLY A 738 1.61 14.96 18.06
C GLY A 738 2.97 14.35 17.67
N VAL A 739 3.33 14.39 16.38
CA VAL A 739 4.62 13.90 15.88
C VAL A 739 5.78 14.73 16.43
N MET A 740 5.67 16.06 16.42
CA MET A 740 6.70 16.97 16.93
C MET A 740 7.04 16.72 18.40
N ILE A 741 6.02 16.46 19.23
CA ILE A 741 6.21 16.08 20.63
C ILE A 741 7.06 14.79 20.74
N LEU A 742 6.76 13.76 19.95
CA LEU A 742 7.53 12.51 19.96
C LEU A 742 8.94 12.68 19.43
N LEU A 743 9.14 13.52 18.41
CA LEU A 743 10.46 13.84 17.90
C LEU A 743 11.32 14.48 19.01
N VAL A 744 10.79 15.46 19.73
CA VAL A 744 11.47 16.09 20.88
C VAL A 744 11.77 15.07 21.98
N VAL A 745 10.82 14.20 22.32
CA VAL A 745 11.03 13.13 23.31
C VAL A 745 12.15 12.19 22.84
N THR A 746 12.17 11.81 21.57
CA THR A 746 13.15 10.88 20.98
C THR A 746 14.55 11.49 20.93
N ILE A 747 14.69 12.76 20.52
CA ILE A 747 15.96 13.49 20.54
C ILE A 747 16.49 13.59 21.99
N ARG A 748 15.64 13.95 22.95
CA ARG A 748 16.06 14.02 24.35
C ARG A 748 16.43 12.64 24.89
N ALA A 749 15.70 11.59 24.53
CA ALA A 749 16.03 10.21 24.89
C ALA A 749 17.41 9.81 24.35
N PHE A 750 17.72 10.16 23.10
CA PHE A 750 19.04 9.92 22.48
C PHE A 750 20.19 10.56 23.28
N LEU A 751 20.00 11.76 23.81
CA LEU A 751 21.00 12.43 24.66
C LEU A 751 21.19 11.77 26.04
N HIS A 752 20.26 10.89 26.46
CA HIS A 752 20.27 10.20 27.76
C HIS A 752 20.51 8.69 27.61
N VAL A 753 21.11 8.23 26.51
CA VAL A 753 21.49 6.82 26.32
C VAL A 753 22.47 6.37 27.43
N LYS A 754 22.27 5.14 27.93
CA LYS A 754 23.11 4.56 28.99
C LYS A 754 24.54 4.34 28.52
N LYS A 755 25.47 4.30 29.46
CA LYS A 755 26.86 3.90 29.17
C LYS A 755 26.89 2.44 28.68
N VAL A 756 27.69 2.20 27.64
CA VAL A 756 27.93 0.86 27.11
C VAL A 756 28.75 0.08 28.12
N LYS A 757 28.36 -1.16 28.42
CA LYS A 757 29.19 -2.08 29.17
C LYS A 757 30.40 -2.44 28.32
N ASN A 758 31.60 -2.00 28.71
CA ASN A 758 32.83 -2.52 28.12
C ASN A 758 32.85 -4.02 28.40
N GLN A 759 32.76 -4.82 27.34
CA GLN A 759 32.89 -6.28 27.39
C GLN A 759 34.31 -6.66 26.99
#